data_AF-A0A1Y4HFP3-F1
#
_entry.id   AF-A0A1Y4HFP3-F1
#
_cell.length_a   1.000
_cell.length_b   1.000
_cell.length_c   1.000
_cell.angle_alpha   90.00
_cell.angle_beta   90.00
_cell.angle_gamma   90.00
#
_symmetry.space_group_name_H-M   'P 1'
#
loop_
_entity.id
_entity.type
_entity.pdbx_description
1 polymer ?
#
loop_
_entity_poly.entity_id
_entity_poly.type
_entity_poly.pdbx_seq_one_letter_code
_entity_poly.pdbx_strand_id
1 'polypeptide(L)'
;MLAVAIDTSTDMLACAVGRMNGPDGGAACHAAVELLASGDHLCRRHANVELVTTLDRALDDAQLSMHDVDVVLVGRGPGSFTGVRIGISTAKGLARGANLPLYGVSTLDAAAWTAWRVGVRGLLGVAADAMRGEVYPALYSLDDEGASRLFDRERVVKAADAVEEWRKLPNADDLQLTGDGLVRHGRLFEAAGLMDKALDRALWWPSGEGLLLAWAASRATDGADAASGDPASVLPIYTRLSDAEENERKRLGLAQSPSSAVTGVADELAGRHLQFRPMGPADAEAASALEARCFDGMGHNAWSPAQFLSEFGQDAAVPRSWWVAHDDGELVGIAGGMMVEHDLQVLDVAVAPERRREGIARKLLSHVSYDAQMLGCTTASLEVEASNDGAQALYDSLGFSQAGVRRGYYGAGNDALVMTAKLPLVLPVDAASPEPTAASVRPWPLPSVRRTDDERARLASLNLVMAIESSCDETAVAIIDGEGRLLANQVSTQIDFHARFGGVVPEIASRKHVEVIVGVVDAALEEATEALGLDGGTLEPSELAAVGVTQGPGLVGALVVGVAFAKGFAYAADIPLIAVNHLEGHLYANLLTTPDLKPPFIFTLVSGGHTMLVHVKAWGDYEVMGETLDDAVGEAFDKVAKALGLGYPGGPIISRLAETGDPHAIEFPRALNRKGDYRFSLSGLKTAVVTYIEQETAAGRTIHLPDLAASFEAAVFDVQYKKARNALRETGAREYCIGGGVAANPHLRQMMIKKLGRQGIRVTVPPQNACTDNAAMIAEVARRKFAESDFAPLDIDADPNMTL
;
A
#
# COMPACT_ATOMS: atom_id res chain seq x y z
N MET A 1 27.57 6.45 -20.74
CA MET A 1 26.23 6.32 -20.16
C MET A 1 25.96 7.58 -19.34
N LEU A 2 24.89 8.30 -19.61
CA LEU A 2 24.44 9.48 -18.88
C LEU A 2 23.48 9.05 -17.77
N ALA A 3 23.73 9.52 -16.56
CA ALA A 3 22.99 9.16 -15.36
C ALA A 3 22.47 10.41 -14.66
N VAL A 4 21.23 10.34 -14.20
CA VAL A 4 20.69 11.29 -13.21
C VAL A 4 20.62 10.59 -11.87
N ALA A 5 21.06 11.28 -10.81
CA ALA A 5 21.07 10.74 -9.46
C ALA A 5 20.31 11.68 -8.52
N ILE A 6 19.32 11.15 -7.79
CA ILE A 6 18.50 11.92 -6.86
C ILE A 6 18.40 11.25 -5.49
N ASP A 7 18.50 12.00 -4.40
CA ASP A 7 18.24 11.52 -3.04
C ASP A 7 17.55 12.61 -2.22
N THR A 8 16.44 12.23 -1.59
CA THR A 8 15.63 13.10 -0.73
C THR A 8 15.45 12.49 0.67
N SER A 9 16.27 11.51 1.03
CA SER A 9 16.20 10.77 2.30
C SER A 9 16.59 11.62 3.50
N THR A 10 17.29 12.74 3.30
CA THR A 10 17.72 13.67 4.36
C THR A 10 17.10 15.05 4.13
N ASP A 11 17.48 16.05 4.93
CA ASP A 11 17.11 17.46 4.67
C ASP A 11 17.80 18.05 3.43
N MET A 12 18.77 17.32 2.85
CA MET A 12 19.39 17.61 1.56
C MET A 12 18.56 17.00 0.43
N LEU A 13 18.23 17.83 -0.56
CA LEU A 13 17.86 17.37 -1.89
C LEU A 13 19.17 17.22 -2.66
N ALA A 14 19.65 15.99 -2.75
CA ALA A 14 20.80 15.67 -3.57
C ALA A 14 20.31 15.38 -4.99
N CYS A 15 20.90 16.04 -5.98
CA CYS A 15 20.55 15.93 -7.38
C CYS A 15 21.80 16.17 -8.24
N ALA A 16 22.14 15.24 -9.12
CA ALA A 16 23.26 15.40 -10.04
C ALA A 16 23.00 14.77 -11.40
N VAL A 17 23.65 15.33 -12.41
CA VAL A 17 23.77 14.76 -13.76
C VAL A 17 25.23 14.39 -13.98
N GLY A 18 25.49 13.14 -14.33
CA GLY A 18 26.85 12.63 -14.49
C GLY A 18 27.01 11.74 -15.72
N ARG A 19 28.23 11.72 -16.26
CA ARG A 19 28.64 10.80 -17.31
C ARG A 19 29.47 9.68 -16.71
N MET A 20 29.07 8.46 -17.03
CA MET A 20 29.76 7.22 -16.71
C MET A 20 30.49 6.72 -17.95
N ASN A 21 31.81 6.72 -17.91
CA ASN A 21 32.67 6.15 -18.95
C ASN A 21 32.83 4.64 -18.72
N GLY A 22 32.97 3.85 -19.78
CA GLY A 22 33.31 2.42 -19.64
C GLY A 22 34.69 2.26 -18.99
N PRO A 23 34.99 1.13 -18.33
CA PRO A 23 36.33 0.86 -17.81
C PRO A 23 37.29 0.56 -18.98
N ASP A 24 37.67 1.58 -19.72
CA ASP A 24 38.72 1.47 -20.72
C ASP A 24 40.07 1.32 -19.99
N GLY A 25 40.55 0.07 -19.89
CA GLY A 25 41.96 -0.20 -19.58
C GLY A 25 42.35 -0.38 -18.10
N GLY A 26 41.50 -0.98 -17.28
CA GLY A 26 41.90 -1.44 -15.93
C GLY A 26 42.04 -0.34 -14.87
N ALA A 27 41.47 0.85 -15.11
CA ALA A 27 41.29 1.87 -14.09
C ALA A 27 40.15 1.48 -13.12
N ALA A 28 40.26 1.88 -11.85
CA ALA A 28 39.24 1.62 -10.84
C ALA A 28 37.90 2.31 -11.21
N CYS A 29 36.77 1.63 -10.99
CA CYS A 29 35.45 2.02 -11.53
C CYS A 29 34.94 3.42 -11.10
N HIS A 30 35.43 3.97 -9.99
CA HIS A 30 35.11 5.33 -9.54
C HIS A 30 35.81 6.43 -10.38
N ALA A 31 36.93 6.11 -11.05
CA ALA A 31 37.65 7.04 -11.93
C ALA A 31 36.90 7.32 -13.25
N ALA A 32 35.78 6.63 -13.48
CA ALA A 32 34.96 6.75 -14.68
C ALA A 32 33.73 7.65 -14.52
N VAL A 33 33.56 8.32 -13.36
CA VAL A 33 32.44 9.24 -13.08
C VAL A 33 32.86 10.68 -13.31
N GLU A 34 32.22 11.34 -14.28
CA GLU A 34 32.35 12.77 -14.57
C GLU A 34 31.07 13.49 -14.14
N LEU A 35 31.14 14.38 -13.16
CA LEU A 35 30.01 15.24 -12.78
C LEU A 35 29.83 16.34 -13.84
N LEU A 36 28.64 16.43 -14.43
CA LEU A 36 28.31 17.46 -15.42
C LEU A 36 27.62 18.66 -14.77
N ALA A 37 26.67 18.40 -13.87
CA ALA A 37 25.96 19.41 -13.10
C ALA A 37 25.49 18.84 -11.75
N SER A 38 25.34 19.71 -10.75
CA SER A 38 24.76 19.38 -9.45
C SER A 38 23.72 20.44 -9.06
N GLY A 39 22.59 19.96 -8.56
CA GLY A 39 21.53 20.74 -7.94
C GLY A 39 21.42 20.50 -6.44
N ASP A 40 22.49 20.04 -5.79
CA ASP A 40 22.47 19.70 -4.35
C ASP A 40 22.16 20.95 -3.49
N HIS A 41 21.09 20.90 -2.70
CA HIS A 41 20.75 21.96 -1.75
C HIS A 41 19.84 21.49 -0.60
N LEU A 42 19.87 22.22 0.52
CA LEU A 42 18.98 21.94 1.65
C LEU A 42 17.55 22.37 1.31
N CYS A 43 16.63 21.40 1.21
CA CYS A 43 15.22 21.63 0.89
C CYS A 43 14.29 21.55 2.11
N ARG A 44 14.79 21.13 3.29
CA ARG A 44 14.04 21.12 4.58
C ARG A 44 12.58 20.65 4.47
N ARG A 45 12.35 19.47 3.89
CA ARG A 45 11.03 18.83 3.66
C ARG A 45 10.18 19.43 2.52
N HIS A 46 10.75 20.28 1.66
CA HIS A 46 10.12 20.74 0.43
C HIS A 46 10.54 19.93 -0.81
N ALA A 47 11.17 18.77 -0.61
CA ALA A 47 11.61 17.89 -1.70
C ALA A 47 10.50 17.55 -2.71
N ASN A 48 9.25 17.36 -2.27
CA ASN A 48 8.16 17.05 -3.19
C ASN A 48 7.93 18.22 -4.18
N VAL A 49 8.03 19.46 -3.73
CA VAL A 49 7.86 20.68 -4.53
C VAL A 49 9.07 20.93 -5.43
N GLU A 50 10.28 20.73 -4.91
CA GLU A 50 11.50 21.23 -5.55
C GLU A 50 12.19 20.21 -6.47
N LEU A 51 11.99 18.91 -6.26
CA LEU A 51 12.82 17.85 -6.88
C LEU A 51 12.83 17.88 -8.41
N VAL A 52 11.66 17.88 -9.05
CA VAL A 52 11.60 17.81 -10.52
C VAL A 52 12.15 19.09 -11.15
N THR A 53 11.85 20.26 -10.59
CA THR A 53 12.41 21.52 -11.10
C THR A 53 13.91 21.68 -10.83
N THR A 54 14.44 20.98 -9.82
CA THR A 54 15.88 20.93 -9.54
C THR A 54 16.60 20.00 -10.51
N LEU A 55 16.00 18.85 -10.82
CA LEU A 55 16.50 17.93 -11.84
C LEU A 55 16.52 18.61 -13.21
N ASP A 56 15.44 19.29 -13.58
CA ASP A 56 15.32 20.02 -14.84
C ASP A 56 16.43 21.07 -14.99
N ARG A 57 16.63 21.90 -13.96
CA ARG A 57 17.75 22.86 -13.93
C ARG A 57 19.12 22.20 -14.02
N ALA A 58 19.33 21.05 -13.37
CA ALA A 58 20.60 20.34 -13.46
C ALA A 58 20.85 19.75 -14.85
N LEU A 59 19.81 19.28 -15.54
CA LEU A 59 19.90 18.84 -16.94
C LEU A 59 20.21 20.03 -17.86
N ASP A 60 19.51 21.15 -17.69
CA ASP A 60 19.74 22.39 -18.44
C ASP A 60 21.17 22.93 -18.26
N ASP A 61 21.67 22.97 -17.02
CA ASP A 61 23.04 23.38 -16.69
C ASP A 61 24.08 22.47 -17.36
N ALA A 62 23.75 21.18 -17.54
CA ALA A 62 24.54 20.21 -18.29
C ALA A 62 24.33 20.28 -19.81
N GLN A 63 23.43 21.13 -20.30
CA GLN A 63 23.01 21.23 -21.71
C GLN A 63 22.41 19.92 -22.24
N LEU A 64 21.65 19.22 -21.39
CA LEU A 64 21.00 17.96 -21.67
C LEU A 64 19.49 18.08 -21.41
N SER A 65 18.74 17.12 -21.92
CA SER A 65 17.33 16.92 -21.64
C SER A 65 17.10 15.53 -21.03
N MET A 66 15.88 15.27 -20.56
CA MET A 66 15.53 13.93 -20.06
C MET A 66 15.66 12.84 -21.13
N HIS A 67 15.56 13.18 -22.42
CA HIS A 67 15.75 12.23 -23.54
C HIS A 67 17.21 11.77 -23.70
N ASP A 68 18.18 12.50 -23.15
CA ASP A 68 19.59 12.14 -23.22
C ASP A 68 20.03 11.19 -22.09
N VAL A 69 19.15 10.97 -21.10
CA VAL A 69 19.46 10.17 -19.91
C VAL A 69 19.35 8.68 -20.22
N ASP A 70 20.36 7.91 -19.82
CA ASP A 70 20.40 6.45 -20.02
C ASP A 70 19.95 5.66 -18.78
N VAL A 71 20.05 6.25 -17.58
CA VAL A 71 19.76 5.58 -16.31
C VAL A 71 19.37 6.57 -15.21
N VAL A 72 18.43 6.16 -14.36
CA VAL A 72 18.04 6.90 -13.15
C VAL A 72 18.60 6.19 -11.92
N LEU A 73 19.23 6.93 -11.03
CA LEU A 73 19.72 6.46 -9.73
C LEU A 73 18.96 7.18 -8.62
N VAL A 74 18.57 6.44 -7.59
CA VAL A 74 17.83 7.01 -6.47
C VAL A 74 18.36 6.56 -5.12
N GLY A 75 18.46 7.49 -4.17
CA GLY A 75 18.72 7.17 -2.78
C GLY A 75 17.55 6.39 -2.20
N ARG A 76 17.77 5.13 -1.82
CA ARG A 76 16.74 4.26 -1.25
C ARG A 76 16.67 4.33 0.28
N GLY A 77 17.32 5.32 0.88
CA GLY A 77 17.52 5.45 2.31
C GLY A 77 18.72 4.64 2.82
N PRO A 78 18.84 4.45 4.15
CA PRO A 78 17.89 4.89 5.18
C PRO A 78 17.85 6.42 5.36
N GLY A 79 16.74 6.93 5.91
CA GLY A 79 16.51 8.36 6.16
C GLY A 79 15.07 8.65 6.57
N SER A 80 14.63 9.90 6.41
CA SER A 80 13.25 10.33 6.59
C SER A 80 12.28 9.53 5.71
N PHE A 81 11.32 8.82 6.29
CA PHE A 81 10.38 7.97 5.53
C PHE A 81 9.65 8.74 4.43
N THR A 82 9.15 9.95 4.73
CA THR A 82 8.52 10.80 3.72
C THR A 82 9.50 11.19 2.62
N GLY A 83 10.72 11.56 2.99
CA GLY A 83 11.78 11.94 2.06
C GLY A 83 12.16 10.81 1.11
N VAL A 84 12.42 9.61 1.64
CA VAL A 84 12.76 8.42 0.85
C VAL A 84 11.63 8.08 -0.14
N ARG A 85 10.36 8.17 0.29
CA ARG A 85 9.20 7.90 -0.58
C ARG A 85 9.09 8.90 -1.73
N ILE A 86 9.29 10.20 -1.46
CA ILE A 86 9.27 11.23 -2.51
C ILE A 86 10.30 10.91 -3.59
N GLY A 87 11.54 10.64 -3.19
CA GLY A 87 12.65 10.38 -4.11
C GLY A 87 12.40 9.12 -4.94
N ILE A 88 12.07 8.00 -4.30
CA ILE A 88 11.79 6.74 -4.99
C ILE A 88 10.57 6.86 -5.90
N SER A 89 9.46 7.43 -5.44
CA SER A 89 8.26 7.57 -6.27
C SER A 89 8.51 8.45 -7.49
N THR A 90 9.22 9.57 -7.32
CA THR A 90 9.62 10.43 -8.44
C THR A 90 10.53 9.69 -9.40
N ALA A 91 11.54 8.97 -8.90
CA ALA A 91 12.45 8.18 -9.72
C ALA A 91 11.74 7.05 -10.49
N LYS A 92 10.76 6.38 -9.86
CA LYS A 92 9.90 5.39 -10.52
C LYS A 92 9.07 6.03 -11.63
N GLY A 93 8.52 7.22 -11.40
CA GLY A 93 7.83 8.01 -12.41
C GLY A 93 8.74 8.35 -13.59
N LEU A 94 9.93 8.90 -13.33
CA LEU A 94 10.93 9.27 -14.35
C LEU A 94 11.33 8.05 -15.19
N ALA A 95 11.73 6.97 -14.51
CA ALA A 95 12.18 5.75 -15.15
C ALA A 95 11.07 5.09 -15.97
N ARG A 96 9.83 5.08 -15.46
CA ARG A 96 8.71 4.52 -16.21
C ARG A 96 8.31 5.39 -17.40
N GLY A 97 8.27 6.72 -17.23
CA GLY A 97 7.91 7.70 -18.25
C GLY A 97 8.87 7.69 -19.45
N ALA A 98 10.17 7.62 -19.19
CA ALA A 98 11.20 7.56 -20.23
C ALA A 98 11.65 6.13 -20.62
N ASN A 99 11.06 5.09 -20.02
CA ASN A 99 11.46 3.68 -20.20
C ASN A 99 12.97 3.44 -19.93
N LEU A 100 13.48 3.99 -18.82
CA LEU A 100 14.89 3.92 -18.41
C LEU A 100 15.09 2.96 -17.23
N PRO A 101 16.24 2.27 -17.13
CA PRO A 101 16.57 1.48 -15.95
C PRO A 101 16.67 2.36 -14.70
N LEU A 102 16.18 1.84 -13.57
CA LEU A 102 16.22 2.46 -12.25
C LEU A 102 17.03 1.62 -11.27
N TYR A 103 17.95 2.24 -10.53
CA TYR A 103 18.71 1.58 -9.47
C TYR A 103 18.68 2.34 -8.15
N GLY A 104 18.53 1.60 -7.06
CA GLY A 104 18.57 2.13 -5.70
C GLY A 104 19.98 2.14 -5.12
N VAL A 105 20.39 3.24 -4.50
CA VAL A 105 21.69 3.47 -3.87
C VAL A 105 21.48 3.73 -2.37
N SER A 106 22.33 3.19 -1.50
CA SER A 106 22.24 3.50 -0.07
C SER A 106 22.64 4.94 0.19
N THR A 107 21.80 5.68 0.91
CA THR A 107 22.08 7.06 1.31
C THR A 107 23.33 7.17 2.18
N LEU A 108 23.62 6.14 3.00
CA LEU A 108 24.83 6.09 3.82
C LEU A 108 26.09 5.93 2.96
N ASP A 109 26.02 5.11 1.91
CA ASP A 109 27.14 4.97 0.97
C ASP A 109 27.38 6.26 0.22
N ALA A 110 26.33 6.93 -0.23
CA ALA A 110 26.44 8.23 -0.89
C ALA A 110 27.12 9.28 0.01
N ALA A 111 26.81 9.30 1.30
CA ALA A 111 27.50 10.17 2.27
C ALA A 111 28.98 9.81 2.43
N ALA A 112 29.33 8.52 2.47
CA ALA A 112 30.72 8.07 2.53
C ALA A 112 31.51 8.46 1.26
N TRP A 113 30.91 8.29 0.08
CA TRP A 113 31.50 8.67 -1.20
C TRP A 113 31.63 10.19 -1.36
N THR A 114 30.71 10.96 -0.77
CA THR A 114 30.80 12.44 -0.70
C THR A 114 32.05 12.86 0.07
N ALA A 115 32.32 12.24 1.22
CA ALA A 115 33.54 12.49 1.99
C ALA A 115 34.80 12.02 1.24
N TRP A 116 34.76 10.83 0.64
CA TRP A 116 35.88 10.29 -0.13
C TRP A 116 36.29 11.21 -1.30
N ARG A 117 35.31 11.79 -2.00
CA ARG A 117 35.52 12.65 -3.17
C ARG A 117 36.34 13.90 -2.87
N VAL A 118 36.19 14.47 -1.67
CA VAL A 118 36.95 15.65 -1.24
C VAL A 118 38.29 15.30 -0.59
N GLY A 119 38.71 14.03 -0.63
CA GLY A 119 40.03 13.57 -0.19
C GLY A 119 40.06 12.97 1.21
N VAL A 120 38.92 12.70 1.85
CA VAL A 120 38.89 12.02 3.15
C VAL A 120 39.32 10.57 2.99
N ARG A 121 40.21 10.11 3.89
CA ARG A 121 40.77 8.75 3.94
C ARG A 121 40.80 8.25 5.38
N GLY A 122 40.94 6.95 5.58
CA GLY A 122 40.94 6.29 6.88
C GLY A 122 39.55 5.83 7.33
N LEU A 123 39.35 5.72 8.64
CA LEU A 123 38.10 5.24 9.21
C LEU A 123 37.06 6.37 9.25
N LEU A 124 35.89 6.15 8.65
CA LEU A 124 34.77 7.09 8.64
C LEU A 124 33.52 6.48 9.30
N GLY A 125 32.92 7.22 10.24
CA GLY A 125 31.60 6.94 10.79
C GLY A 125 30.55 7.89 10.24
N VAL A 126 29.54 7.35 9.57
CA VAL A 126 28.35 8.09 9.13
C VAL A 126 27.25 7.90 10.18
N ALA A 127 26.82 8.99 10.81
CA ALA A 127 25.71 9.03 11.76
C ALA A 127 24.53 9.78 11.14
N ALA A 128 23.67 9.08 10.39
CA ALA A 128 22.49 9.71 9.79
C ALA A 128 21.31 9.78 10.78
N ASP A 129 20.48 10.83 10.68
CA ASP A 129 19.32 11.02 11.57
C ASP A 129 18.25 9.96 11.31
N ALA A 130 17.91 9.18 12.33
CA ALA A 130 16.79 8.24 12.28
C ALA A 130 15.55 8.77 13.01
N MET A 131 15.55 10.02 13.48
CA MET A 131 14.52 10.59 14.35
C MET A 131 14.41 9.83 15.69
N ARG A 132 13.51 10.25 16.59
CA ARG A 132 13.20 9.54 17.86
C ARG A 132 14.41 9.27 18.78
N GLY A 133 15.46 10.09 18.71
CA GLY A 133 16.66 9.90 19.53
C GLY A 133 17.60 8.81 19.02
N GLU A 134 17.44 8.42 17.76
CA GLU A 134 18.14 7.30 17.12
C GLU A 134 18.91 7.78 15.90
N VAL A 135 19.90 6.99 15.50
CA VAL A 135 20.71 7.22 14.30
C VAL A 135 20.78 5.94 13.46
N TYR A 136 21.11 6.09 12.19
CA TYR A 136 21.61 5.02 11.33
C TYR A 136 23.15 5.08 11.33
N PRO A 137 23.84 4.34 12.22
CA PRO A 137 25.29 4.35 12.25
C PRO A 137 25.84 3.41 11.17
N ALA A 138 26.80 3.89 10.41
CA ALA A 138 27.57 3.08 9.46
C ALA A 138 29.06 3.41 9.56
N LEU A 139 29.89 2.37 9.49
CA LEU A 139 31.35 2.49 9.50
C LEU A 139 31.91 2.12 8.13
N TYR A 140 32.86 2.90 7.66
CA TYR A 140 33.52 2.73 6.36
C TYR A 140 35.03 2.82 6.52
N SER A 141 35.75 2.05 5.70
CA SER A 141 37.16 2.26 5.43
C SER A 141 37.29 3.02 4.10
N LEU A 142 37.95 4.17 4.14
CA LEU A 142 38.20 5.00 2.96
C LEU A 142 39.69 4.92 2.58
N ASP A 143 40.01 4.41 1.40
CA ASP A 143 41.37 4.38 0.86
C ASP A 143 41.44 5.10 -0.50
N ASP A 144 42.55 4.99 -1.22
CA ASP A 144 42.68 5.63 -2.53
C ASP A 144 41.82 4.96 -3.61
N GLU A 145 41.30 3.75 -3.36
CA GLU A 145 40.45 3.01 -4.29
C GLU A 145 38.95 3.22 -4.01
N GLY A 146 38.55 3.69 -2.84
CA GLY A 146 37.15 4.04 -2.58
C GLY A 146 36.68 3.95 -1.14
N ALA A 147 35.37 3.80 -0.99
CA ALA A 147 34.71 3.54 0.28
C ALA A 147 34.28 2.08 0.40
N SER A 148 34.77 1.38 1.42
CA SER A 148 34.40 0.00 1.74
C SER A 148 33.56 -0.06 3.01
N ARG A 149 32.39 -0.73 2.96
CA ARG A 149 31.51 -0.94 4.11
C ARG A 149 32.20 -1.82 5.17
N LEU A 150 32.10 -1.44 6.44
CA LEU A 150 32.52 -2.25 7.60
C LEU A 150 31.31 -2.83 8.37
N PHE A 151 30.19 -2.97 7.68
CA PHE A 151 28.93 -3.48 8.20
C PHE A 151 28.19 -4.22 7.09
N ASP A 152 27.42 -5.25 7.46
CA ASP A 152 26.71 -6.06 6.48
C ASP A 152 25.38 -5.41 6.04
N ARG A 153 24.70 -4.70 6.96
CA ARG A 153 23.35 -4.18 6.76
C ARG A 153 23.12 -2.87 7.51
N GLU A 154 22.32 -1.99 6.90
CA GLU A 154 21.84 -0.79 7.55
C GLU A 154 20.97 -1.15 8.78
N ARG A 155 21.25 -0.51 9.91
CA ARG A 155 20.53 -0.71 11.17
C ARG A 155 20.20 0.62 11.82
N VAL A 156 19.28 0.58 12.77
CA VAL A 156 18.89 1.73 13.58
C VAL A 156 19.15 1.44 15.06
N VAL A 157 19.74 2.41 15.76
CA VAL A 157 20.03 2.29 17.20
C VAL A 157 19.85 3.64 17.89
N LYS A 158 19.78 3.64 19.23
CA LYS A 158 19.82 4.90 19.99
C LYS A 158 21.13 5.61 19.73
N ALA A 159 21.07 6.94 19.58
CA ALA A 159 22.26 7.75 19.34
C ALA A 159 23.34 7.54 20.43
N ALA A 160 22.92 7.38 21.69
CA ALA A 160 23.82 7.08 22.80
C ALA A 160 24.54 5.73 22.64
N ASP A 161 23.85 4.71 22.13
CA ASP A 161 24.44 3.38 21.93
C ASP A 161 25.47 3.41 20.80
N ALA A 162 25.18 4.12 19.70
CA ALA A 162 26.14 4.33 18.62
C ALA A 162 27.41 5.05 19.10
N VAL A 163 27.26 6.10 19.92
CA VAL A 163 28.38 6.83 20.53
C VAL A 163 29.24 5.91 21.41
N GLU A 164 28.61 5.11 22.25
CA GLU A 164 29.30 4.16 23.13
C GLU A 164 30.01 3.05 22.36
N GLU A 165 29.41 2.56 21.27
CA GLU A 165 30.01 1.58 20.38
C GLU A 165 31.25 2.14 19.69
N TRP A 166 31.14 3.35 19.12
CA TRP A 166 32.26 3.99 18.41
C TRP A 166 33.41 4.38 19.33
N ARG A 167 33.14 4.77 20.58
CA ARG A 167 34.20 4.99 21.59
C ARG A 167 35.01 3.75 21.92
N LYS A 168 34.41 2.56 21.81
CA LYS A 168 35.02 1.28 22.16
C LYS A 168 35.77 0.64 20.98
N LEU A 169 35.77 1.29 19.81
CA LEU A 169 36.54 0.81 18.67
C LEU A 169 38.04 0.82 19.00
N PRO A 170 38.79 -0.26 18.67
CA PRO A 170 40.23 -0.32 18.93
C PRO A 170 41.03 0.83 18.29
N ASN A 171 40.51 1.37 17.19
CA ASN A 171 41.04 2.48 16.42
C ASN A 171 40.14 3.73 16.47
N ALA A 172 39.43 3.94 17.60
CA ALA A 172 38.56 5.09 17.79
C ALA A 172 39.29 6.44 17.60
N ASP A 173 40.59 6.51 17.83
CA ASP A 173 41.41 7.72 17.64
C ASP A 173 41.52 8.15 16.18
N ASP A 174 41.45 7.22 15.23
CA ASP A 174 41.51 7.47 13.79
C ASP A 174 40.12 7.71 13.16
N LEU A 175 39.04 7.60 13.95
CA LEU A 175 37.67 7.74 13.48
C LEU A 175 37.33 9.19 13.13
N GLN A 176 36.95 9.44 11.89
CA GLN A 176 36.32 10.69 11.46
C GLN A 176 34.81 10.54 11.39
N LEU A 177 34.05 11.62 11.61
CA LEU A 177 32.59 11.58 11.67
C LEU A 177 31.90 12.45 10.62
N THR A 178 30.82 11.94 10.04
CA THR A 178 29.89 12.68 9.18
C THR A 178 28.45 12.24 9.41
N GLY A 179 27.49 12.85 8.72
CA GLY A 179 26.06 12.50 8.80
C GLY A 179 25.19 13.61 9.40
N ASP A 180 23.97 13.73 8.89
CA ASP A 180 22.99 14.75 9.31
C ASP A 180 22.48 14.54 10.74
N GLY A 181 22.59 13.31 11.27
CA GLY A 181 22.33 12.99 12.67
C GLY A 181 23.22 13.77 13.64
N LEU A 182 24.40 14.21 13.22
CA LEU A 182 25.27 15.08 14.03
C LEU A 182 24.63 16.46 14.29
N VAL A 183 23.74 16.95 13.43
CA VAL A 183 22.99 18.20 13.66
C VAL A 183 22.07 18.06 14.87
N ARG A 184 21.35 16.94 14.96
CA ARG A 184 20.34 16.70 16.01
C ARG A 184 20.96 16.15 17.29
N HIS A 185 21.96 15.29 17.17
CA HIS A 185 22.55 14.53 18.27
C HIS A 185 23.95 15.00 18.67
N GLY A 186 24.47 16.09 18.08
CA GLY A 186 25.84 16.57 18.29
C GLY A 186 26.24 16.73 19.76
N ARG A 187 25.33 17.12 20.67
CA ARG A 187 25.62 17.20 22.12
C ARG A 187 26.06 15.87 22.74
N LEU A 188 25.53 14.74 22.26
CA LEU A 188 25.93 13.40 22.74
C LEU A 188 27.34 13.06 22.25
N PHE A 189 27.65 13.38 20.99
CA PHE A 189 28.98 13.18 20.40
C PHE A 189 30.03 14.11 21.03
N GLU A 190 29.66 15.34 21.35
CA GLU A 190 30.50 16.33 22.03
C GLU A 190 30.82 15.87 23.47
N ALA A 191 29.82 15.42 24.23
CA ALA A 191 30.04 14.88 25.57
C ALA A 191 30.95 13.64 25.58
N ALA A 192 31.00 12.91 24.47
CA ALA A 192 31.89 11.76 24.27
C ALA A 192 33.29 12.11 23.74
N GLY A 193 33.56 13.39 23.43
CA GLY A 193 34.82 13.82 22.82
C GLY A 193 35.01 13.33 21.38
N LEU A 194 33.91 12.98 20.70
CA LEU A 194 33.93 12.53 19.30
C LEU A 194 33.70 13.69 18.31
N MET A 195 33.07 14.78 18.76
CA MET A 195 32.71 15.90 17.87
C MET A 195 33.93 16.63 17.29
N ASP A 196 35.07 16.61 17.98
CA ASP A 196 36.34 17.16 17.46
C ASP A 196 36.85 16.40 16.23
N LYS A 197 36.30 15.21 15.97
CA LYS A 197 36.62 14.37 14.81
C LYS A 197 35.58 14.48 13.68
N ALA A 198 34.57 15.36 13.83
CA ALA A 198 33.59 15.60 12.79
C ALA A 198 34.23 16.34 11.60
N LEU A 199 33.90 15.87 10.40
CA LEU A 199 34.25 16.55 9.16
C LEU A 199 33.56 17.91 9.06
N ASP A 200 33.97 18.72 8.07
CA ASP A 200 33.28 19.95 7.73
C ASP A 200 31.79 19.70 7.58
N ARG A 201 30.98 20.59 8.15
CA ARG A 201 29.53 20.48 8.17
C ARG A 201 28.93 20.36 6.77
N ALA A 202 29.55 20.94 5.74
CA ALA A 202 29.10 20.82 4.36
C ALA A 202 29.10 19.36 3.85
N LEU A 203 29.88 18.47 4.46
CA LEU A 203 30.00 17.05 4.10
C LEU A 203 29.05 16.13 4.88
N TRP A 204 28.22 16.68 5.76
CA TRP A 204 27.34 15.89 6.63
C TRP A 204 26.16 15.25 5.89
N TRP A 205 25.85 15.72 4.69
CA TRP A 205 24.75 15.23 3.88
C TRP A 205 25.27 14.44 2.67
N PRO A 206 24.46 13.52 2.12
CA PRO A 206 24.75 12.92 0.82
C PRO A 206 24.75 14.00 -0.28
N SER A 207 25.50 13.75 -1.36
CA SER A 207 25.51 14.56 -2.58
C SER A 207 25.10 13.71 -3.79
N GLY A 208 24.58 14.34 -4.85
CA GLY A 208 24.25 13.62 -6.08
C GLY A 208 25.47 12.96 -6.72
N GLU A 209 26.65 13.61 -6.64
CA GLU A 209 27.93 13.01 -7.06
C GLU A 209 28.29 11.79 -6.21
N GLY A 210 28.05 11.85 -4.89
CA GLY A 210 28.22 10.73 -3.98
C GLY A 210 27.36 9.52 -4.36
N LEU A 211 26.11 9.74 -4.81
CA LEU A 211 25.26 8.66 -5.34
C LEU A 211 25.83 8.02 -6.61
N LEU A 212 26.27 8.84 -7.56
CA LEU A 212 26.88 8.37 -8.82
C LEU A 212 28.10 7.47 -8.54
N LEU A 213 28.99 7.92 -7.64
CA LEU A 213 30.19 7.18 -7.23
C LEU A 213 29.83 5.88 -6.49
N ALA A 214 28.87 5.93 -5.56
CA ALA A 214 28.43 4.76 -4.82
C ALA A 214 27.87 3.66 -5.74
N TRP A 215 27.05 4.03 -6.72
CA TRP A 215 26.53 3.09 -7.71
C TRP A 215 27.62 2.56 -8.66
N ALA A 216 28.55 3.43 -9.10
CA ALA A 216 29.69 3.02 -9.92
C ALA A 216 30.52 1.92 -9.23
N ALA A 217 30.73 2.07 -7.92
CA ALA A 217 31.47 1.12 -7.11
C ALA A 217 30.71 -0.20 -6.93
N SER A 218 29.39 -0.17 -6.66
CA SER A 218 28.61 -1.40 -6.47
C SER A 218 28.53 -2.26 -7.74
N ARG A 219 28.51 -1.63 -8.92
CA ARG A 219 28.57 -2.37 -10.21
C ARG A 219 29.85 -3.17 -10.39
N ALA A 220 30.96 -2.68 -9.84
CA ALA A 220 32.26 -3.35 -9.93
C ALA A 220 32.32 -4.61 -9.07
N THR A 221 31.63 -4.60 -7.91
CA THR A 221 31.62 -5.70 -6.95
C THR A 221 30.56 -6.75 -7.26
N ASP A 222 29.36 -6.31 -7.65
CA ASP A 222 28.19 -7.18 -7.77
C ASP A 222 28.04 -7.75 -9.19
N GLY A 223 28.81 -7.23 -10.15
CA GLY A 223 28.73 -7.56 -11.57
C GLY A 223 27.69 -6.70 -12.31
N ALA A 224 27.83 -6.59 -13.63
CA ALA A 224 26.98 -5.73 -14.47
C ALA A 224 25.50 -6.16 -14.53
N ASP A 225 25.17 -7.38 -14.09
CA ASP A 225 23.87 -8.05 -14.25
C ASP A 225 23.06 -8.21 -12.94
N ALA A 226 23.50 -7.64 -11.81
CA ALA A 226 22.95 -7.98 -10.49
C ALA A 226 21.56 -7.37 -10.15
N ALA A 227 21.10 -6.36 -10.89
CA ALA A 227 19.79 -5.73 -10.67
C ALA A 227 19.04 -5.58 -12.01
N SER A 228 17.76 -5.95 -12.04
CA SER A 228 16.95 -6.00 -13.27
C SER A 228 16.77 -4.66 -13.97
N GLY A 229 17.02 -3.53 -13.28
CA GLY A 229 16.71 -2.19 -13.74
C GLY A 229 15.21 -1.88 -13.72
N ASP A 230 14.37 -2.84 -13.33
CA ASP A 230 12.91 -2.70 -13.27
C ASP A 230 12.53 -1.69 -12.16
N PRO A 231 11.85 -0.57 -12.50
CA PRO A 231 11.43 0.41 -11.51
C PRO A 231 10.54 -0.15 -10.41
N ALA A 232 9.78 -1.22 -10.66
CA ALA A 232 8.94 -1.86 -9.64
C ALA A 232 9.78 -2.46 -8.51
N SER A 233 10.99 -2.94 -8.81
CA SER A 233 11.89 -3.62 -7.85
C SER A 233 12.61 -2.69 -6.87
N VAL A 234 12.64 -1.38 -7.15
CA VAL A 234 13.36 -0.42 -6.31
C VAL A 234 12.47 0.01 -5.15
N LEU A 235 12.79 -0.49 -3.95
CA LEU A 235 12.01 -0.26 -2.73
C LEU A 235 12.82 0.51 -1.66
N PRO A 236 12.14 1.29 -0.81
CA PRO A 236 12.75 1.94 0.35
C PRO A 236 13.38 0.94 1.34
N ILE A 237 14.51 1.32 1.93
CA ILE A 237 15.08 0.65 3.11
C ILE A 237 14.33 1.14 4.36
N TYR A 238 13.34 0.36 4.79
CA TYR A 238 12.73 0.52 6.11
C TYR A 238 13.47 -0.36 7.13
N THR A 239 14.16 0.27 8.08
CA THR A 239 14.84 -0.43 9.19
C THR A 239 14.03 -0.39 10.49
N ARG A 240 12.75 -0.01 10.42
CA ARG A 240 11.81 -0.06 11.54
C ARG A 240 10.45 -0.55 11.07
N LEU A 241 9.79 -1.26 11.97
CA LEU A 241 8.36 -1.47 11.89
C LEU A 241 7.62 -0.14 12.08
N SER A 242 6.41 -0.07 11.56
CA SER A 242 5.47 1.00 11.92
C SER A 242 5.04 0.85 13.39
N ASP A 243 4.58 1.95 14.00
CA ASP A 243 4.07 1.93 15.37
C ASP A 243 2.90 0.94 15.54
N ALA A 244 2.08 0.77 14.50
CA ALA A 244 0.98 -0.20 14.50
C ALA A 244 1.51 -1.63 14.57
N GLU A 245 2.52 -1.97 13.76
CA GLU A 245 3.18 -3.27 13.78
C GLU A 245 3.93 -3.53 15.11
N GLU A 246 4.55 -2.51 15.71
CA GLU A 246 5.18 -2.63 17.02
C GLU A 246 4.15 -2.86 18.14
N ASN A 247 3.04 -2.12 18.13
CA ASN A 247 1.96 -2.29 19.11
C ASN A 247 1.30 -3.66 18.98
N GLU A 248 1.12 -4.13 17.74
CA GLU A 248 0.60 -5.46 17.47
C GLU A 248 1.54 -6.55 17.98
N ARG A 249 2.85 -6.42 17.77
CA ARG A 249 3.85 -7.34 18.35
C ARG A 249 3.80 -7.37 19.89
N LYS A 250 3.66 -6.20 20.53
CA LYS A 250 3.50 -6.12 21.99
C LYS A 250 2.21 -6.79 22.45
N ARG A 251 1.09 -6.59 21.73
CA ARG A 251 -0.20 -7.25 21.99
C ARG A 251 -0.06 -8.77 21.95
N LEU A 252 0.73 -9.29 21.02
CA LEU A 252 1.01 -10.72 20.85
C LEU A 252 2.08 -11.28 21.80
N GLY A 253 2.61 -10.47 22.73
CA GLY A 253 3.61 -10.91 23.71
C GLY A 253 5.00 -11.23 23.13
N LEU A 254 5.31 -10.73 21.93
CA LEU A 254 6.56 -11.00 21.23
C LEU A 254 7.71 -10.12 21.78
N ALA A 255 8.91 -10.69 21.92
CA ALA A 255 10.10 -9.97 22.36
C ALA A 255 10.54 -8.88 21.37
N GLN A 256 11.27 -7.85 21.86
CA GLN A 256 11.89 -6.85 21.01
C GLN A 256 12.89 -7.50 20.04
N SER A 257 12.75 -7.21 18.74
CA SER A 257 13.66 -7.69 17.72
C SER A 257 14.99 -6.91 17.79
N PRO A 258 16.14 -7.58 17.93
CA PRO A 258 17.46 -6.92 17.91
C PRO A 258 17.87 -6.40 16.52
N SER A 259 17.12 -6.73 15.46
CA SER A 259 17.37 -6.28 14.08
C SER A 259 16.15 -6.59 13.20
N SER A 260 15.45 -5.55 12.73
CA SER A 260 14.48 -5.75 11.65
C SER A 260 15.25 -5.87 10.33
N ALA A 261 15.28 -7.07 9.76
CA ALA A 261 15.80 -7.27 8.42
C ALA A 261 15.11 -6.32 7.43
N VAL A 262 15.91 -5.72 6.54
CA VAL A 262 15.54 -4.68 5.57
C VAL A 262 14.53 -5.18 4.54
N THR A 263 13.61 -4.28 4.18
CA THR A 263 12.48 -4.32 3.21
C THR A 263 11.15 -4.93 3.67
N GLY A 264 10.10 -4.18 3.29
CA GLY A 264 8.66 -4.39 3.34
C GLY A 264 8.14 -5.80 3.59
N VAL A 265 7.05 -5.86 4.34
CA VAL A 265 6.21 -7.05 4.51
C VAL A 265 5.95 -7.68 3.15
N ALA A 266 6.43 -8.91 2.98
CA ALA A 266 6.25 -9.75 1.81
C ALA A 266 4.81 -9.66 1.27
N ASP A 267 4.70 -9.20 0.02
CA ASP A 267 3.50 -9.23 -0.80
C ASP A 267 3.30 -10.63 -1.36
N GLU A 268 2.29 -11.33 -0.84
CA GLU A 268 1.71 -12.41 -1.62
C GLU A 268 0.17 -12.47 -1.53
N LEU A 269 -0.53 -11.43 -1.05
CA LEU A 269 -2.01 -11.46 -0.86
C LEU A 269 -2.78 -10.12 -1.06
N ALA A 270 -2.87 -9.54 -2.26
CA ALA A 270 -3.99 -8.73 -2.75
C ALA A 270 -4.55 -9.18 -4.14
N GLY A 271 -5.47 -10.15 -4.15
CA GLY A 271 -6.25 -10.60 -5.31
C GLY A 271 -7.68 -11.00 -4.91
N ARG A 272 -8.67 -10.52 -5.65
CA ARG A 272 -10.11 -10.48 -5.28
C ARG A 272 -10.70 -11.80 -4.70
N HIS A 273 -11.28 -11.64 -3.51
CA HIS A 273 -12.21 -12.51 -2.77
C HIS A 273 -11.69 -13.89 -2.36
N LEU A 274 -10.46 -13.95 -1.83
CA LEU A 274 -10.06 -15.04 -0.93
C LEU A 274 -9.17 -14.50 0.19
N GLN A 275 -9.76 -14.25 1.35
CA GLN A 275 -9.11 -13.65 2.51
C GLN A 275 -8.60 -14.71 3.47
N PHE A 276 -7.33 -14.60 3.90
CA PHE A 276 -6.75 -15.47 4.91
C PHE A 276 -6.56 -14.69 6.21
N ARG A 277 -7.03 -15.24 7.33
CA ARG A 277 -6.82 -14.64 8.66
C ARG A 277 -6.66 -15.71 9.74
N PRO A 278 -6.12 -15.38 10.91
CA PRO A 278 -6.18 -16.28 12.07
C PRO A 278 -7.62 -16.66 12.39
N MET A 279 -7.82 -17.93 12.74
CA MET A 279 -9.10 -18.44 13.20
C MET A 279 -9.41 -17.86 14.59
N GLY A 280 -10.63 -17.38 14.79
CA GLY A 280 -11.14 -16.93 16.08
C GLY A 280 -12.21 -17.86 16.64
N PRO A 281 -12.58 -17.70 17.93
CA PRO A 281 -13.65 -18.50 18.54
C PRO A 281 -15.01 -18.42 17.81
N ALA A 282 -15.29 -17.28 17.17
CA ALA A 282 -16.53 -17.08 16.40
C ALA A 282 -16.61 -17.96 15.13
N ASP A 283 -15.48 -18.50 14.66
CA ASP A 283 -15.43 -19.33 13.45
C ASP A 283 -15.73 -20.80 13.73
N ALA A 284 -15.80 -21.22 15.00
CA ALA A 284 -15.88 -22.62 15.37
C ALA A 284 -17.09 -23.36 14.78
N GLU A 285 -18.25 -22.70 14.68
CA GLU A 285 -19.43 -23.28 14.04
C GLU A 285 -19.27 -23.41 12.52
N ALA A 286 -18.73 -22.39 11.86
CA ALA A 286 -18.50 -22.38 10.42
C ALA A 286 -17.39 -23.37 10.01
N ALA A 287 -16.32 -23.47 10.79
CA ALA A 287 -15.24 -24.43 10.58
C ALA A 287 -15.72 -25.87 10.72
N SER A 288 -16.51 -26.16 11.76
CA SER A 288 -17.14 -27.48 11.94
C SER A 288 -18.08 -27.83 10.77
N ALA A 289 -18.86 -26.87 10.28
CA ALA A 289 -19.72 -27.07 9.12
C ALA A 289 -18.92 -27.31 7.82
N LEU A 290 -17.83 -26.57 7.60
CA LEU A 290 -16.93 -26.77 6.47
C LEU A 290 -16.28 -28.16 6.53
N GLU A 291 -15.80 -28.56 7.71
CA GLU A 291 -15.15 -29.84 7.91
C GLU A 291 -16.12 -31.01 7.66
N ALA A 292 -17.34 -30.94 8.18
CA ALA A 292 -18.38 -31.92 7.93
C ALA A 292 -18.68 -32.08 6.42
N ARG A 293 -18.66 -30.98 5.65
CA ARG A 293 -18.79 -31.01 4.18
C ARG A 293 -17.56 -31.61 3.50
N CYS A 294 -16.35 -31.32 4.00
CA CYS A 294 -15.10 -31.77 3.39
C CYS A 294 -14.87 -33.27 3.55
N PHE A 295 -15.34 -33.85 4.67
CA PHE A 295 -15.13 -35.24 5.06
C PHE A 295 -16.41 -36.09 5.03
N ASP A 296 -17.47 -35.63 4.36
CA ASP A 296 -18.70 -36.41 4.17
C ASP A 296 -18.39 -37.76 3.48
N GLY A 297 -18.86 -38.85 4.08
CA GLY A 297 -18.60 -40.22 3.61
C GLY A 297 -17.20 -40.79 3.92
N MET A 298 -16.34 -40.07 4.65
CA MET A 298 -15.02 -40.56 5.08
C MET A 298 -15.10 -41.39 6.38
N GLY A 299 -14.07 -42.20 6.66
CA GLY A 299 -14.03 -43.12 7.81
C GLY A 299 -13.82 -42.47 9.20
N HIS A 300 -13.65 -41.15 9.26
CA HIS A 300 -13.39 -40.39 10.49
C HIS A 300 -14.44 -39.28 10.70
N ASN A 301 -14.64 -38.89 11.96
CA ASN A 301 -15.61 -37.85 12.34
C ASN A 301 -14.99 -36.46 12.19
N ALA A 302 -15.72 -35.53 11.58
CA ALA A 302 -15.39 -34.11 11.60
C ALA A 302 -15.37 -33.57 13.04
N TRP A 303 -14.52 -32.59 13.32
CA TRP A 303 -14.47 -31.90 14.61
C TRP A 303 -15.75 -31.10 14.84
N SER A 304 -16.18 -31.14 16.10
CA SER A 304 -17.28 -30.33 16.59
C SER A 304 -16.83 -28.89 16.89
N PRO A 305 -17.77 -27.91 16.96
CA PRO A 305 -17.42 -26.54 17.36
C PRO A 305 -16.71 -26.48 18.71
N ALA A 306 -17.07 -27.37 19.65
CA ALA A 306 -16.43 -27.46 20.96
C ALA A 306 -14.95 -27.87 20.88
N GLN A 307 -14.58 -28.72 19.92
CA GLN A 307 -13.18 -29.11 19.70
C GLN A 307 -12.38 -27.94 19.13
N PHE A 308 -12.90 -27.23 18.12
CA PHE A 308 -12.25 -26.01 17.64
C PHE A 308 -12.12 -24.95 18.75
N LEU A 309 -13.15 -24.72 19.55
CA LEU A 309 -13.09 -23.78 20.68
C LEU A 309 -12.01 -24.15 21.71
N SER A 310 -11.76 -25.45 21.92
CA SER A 310 -10.74 -25.91 22.86
C SER A 310 -9.30 -25.60 22.41
N GLU A 311 -9.09 -25.34 21.12
CA GLU A 311 -7.79 -24.94 20.57
C GLU A 311 -7.42 -23.48 20.88
N PHE A 312 -8.39 -22.65 21.30
CA PHE A 312 -8.18 -21.22 21.62
C PHE A 312 -8.12 -20.92 23.13
N GLY A 313 -8.16 -21.95 23.99
CA GLY A 313 -8.16 -21.76 25.44
C GLY A 313 -6.82 -21.23 25.97
N GLN A 314 -6.87 -20.31 26.95
CA GLN A 314 -5.68 -19.83 27.69
C GLN A 314 -4.94 -20.95 28.45
N ASP A 315 -5.57 -22.11 28.61
CA ASP A 315 -5.03 -23.30 29.26
C ASP A 315 -4.40 -24.31 28.28
N ALA A 316 -4.25 -23.98 27.00
CA ALA A 316 -3.62 -24.87 26.02
C ALA A 316 -2.17 -25.17 26.41
N ALA A 317 -1.85 -26.45 26.58
CA ALA A 317 -0.56 -26.89 27.13
C ALA A 317 0.65 -26.55 26.23
N VAL A 318 0.43 -26.36 24.93
CA VAL A 318 1.46 -25.94 23.97
C VAL A 318 0.88 -24.97 22.93
N PRO A 319 1.70 -24.11 22.28
CA PRO A 319 1.21 -23.12 21.32
C PRO A 319 0.43 -23.72 20.17
N ARG A 320 -0.52 -22.94 19.64
CA ARG A 320 -1.43 -23.30 18.54
C ARG A 320 -1.37 -22.26 17.43
N SER A 321 -1.52 -22.72 16.20
CA SER A 321 -1.66 -21.86 15.02
C SER A 321 -2.82 -22.38 14.19
N TRP A 322 -3.87 -21.56 14.06
CA TRP A 322 -5.06 -21.86 13.28
C TRP A 322 -5.37 -20.70 12.35
N TRP A 323 -5.57 -21.01 11.08
CA TRP A 323 -5.87 -20.05 10.01
C TRP A 323 -7.11 -20.50 9.24
N VAL A 324 -7.84 -19.52 8.74
CA VAL A 324 -9.07 -19.69 7.97
C VAL A 324 -8.98 -18.88 6.69
N ALA A 325 -9.55 -19.43 5.62
CA ALA A 325 -9.73 -18.78 4.34
C ALA A 325 -11.23 -18.49 4.16
N HIS A 326 -11.55 -17.25 3.81
CA HIS A 326 -12.91 -16.79 3.55
C HIS A 326 -13.04 -16.26 2.13
N ASP A 327 -14.12 -16.62 1.48
CA ASP A 327 -14.55 -15.98 0.24
C ASP A 327 -15.93 -15.37 0.50
N ASP A 328 -16.05 -14.05 0.33
CA ASP A 328 -17.27 -13.28 0.57
C ASP A 328 -17.94 -13.47 1.95
N GLY A 329 -17.17 -13.87 2.96
CA GLY A 329 -17.64 -14.12 4.32
C GLY A 329 -18.17 -15.54 4.54
N GLU A 330 -18.12 -16.41 3.53
CA GLU A 330 -18.21 -17.86 3.70
C GLU A 330 -16.82 -18.42 4.01
N LEU A 331 -16.73 -19.32 4.99
CA LEU A 331 -15.49 -19.99 5.36
C LEU A 331 -15.25 -21.16 4.40
N VAL A 332 -14.25 -21.00 3.53
CA VAL A 332 -13.95 -21.92 2.41
C VAL A 332 -12.69 -22.75 2.63
N GLY A 333 -11.90 -22.45 3.65
CA GLY A 333 -10.76 -23.28 4.04
C GLY A 333 -10.32 -23.07 5.49
N ILE A 334 -9.71 -24.09 6.08
CA ILE A 334 -9.03 -24.05 7.39
C ILE A 334 -7.71 -24.81 7.31
N ALA A 335 -6.73 -24.37 8.08
CA ALA A 335 -5.61 -25.22 8.46
C ALA A 335 -5.15 -24.86 9.86
N GLY A 336 -4.69 -25.86 10.60
CA GLY A 336 -4.08 -25.59 11.90
C GLY A 336 -3.22 -26.71 12.42
N GLY A 337 -2.46 -26.36 13.44
CA GLY A 337 -1.50 -27.24 14.06
C GLY A 337 -1.10 -26.79 15.44
N MET A 338 -0.39 -27.68 16.12
CA MET A 338 0.20 -27.44 17.43
C MET A 338 1.71 -27.57 17.38
N MET A 339 2.38 -26.77 18.20
CA MET A 339 3.83 -26.72 18.23
C MET A 339 4.32 -27.49 19.44
N VAL A 340 5.00 -28.61 19.20
CA VAL A 340 5.55 -29.46 20.25
C VAL A 340 7.07 -29.43 20.10
N GLU A 341 7.75 -28.85 21.10
CA GLU A 341 9.20 -28.60 21.08
C GLU A 341 9.64 -27.76 19.87
N HIS A 342 10.22 -28.39 18.85
CA HIS A 342 10.71 -27.78 17.61
C HIS A 342 9.99 -28.31 16.37
N ASP A 343 8.83 -28.96 16.53
CA ASP A 343 8.04 -29.52 15.44
C ASP A 343 6.63 -28.91 15.39
N LEU A 344 6.19 -28.54 14.20
CA LEU A 344 4.79 -28.23 13.90
C LEU A 344 4.06 -29.53 13.58
N GLN A 345 3.19 -29.98 14.47
CA GLN A 345 2.25 -31.05 14.13
C GLN A 345 0.99 -30.44 13.50
N VAL A 346 0.83 -30.63 12.20
CA VAL A 346 -0.39 -30.21 11.48
C VAL A 346 -1.52 -31.14 11.89
N LEU A 347 -2.59 -30.56 12.41
CA LEU A 347 -3.75 -31.29 12.95
C LEU A 347 -4.86 -31.43 11.92
N ASP A 348 -5.12 -30.36 11.16
CA ASP A 348 -6.18 -30.33 10.17
C ASP A 348 -5.87 -29.39 9.01
N VAL A 349 -6.35 -29.76 7.83
CA VAL A 349 -6.35 -28.99 6.60
C VAL A 349 -7.61 -29.35 5.82
N ALA A 350 -8.57 -28.43 5.74
CA ALA A 350 -9.78 -28.62 4.97
C ALA A 350 -10.01 -27.45 4.02
N VAL A 351 -10.43 -27.74 2.78
CA VAL A 351 -10.82 -26.75 1.78
C VAL A 351 -12.10 -27.23 1.10
N ALA A 352 -13.08 -26.33 0.99
CA ALA A 352 -14.38 -26.58 0.39
C ALA A 352 -14.23 -27.32 -0.94
N PRO A 353 -14.97 -28.42 -1.19
CA PRO A 353 -14.79 -29.27 -2.38
C PRO A 353 -14.73 -28.51 -3.71
N GLU A 354 -15.59 -27.52 -3.87
CA GLU A 354 -15.72 -26.67 -5.05
C GLU A 354 -14.57 -25.66 -5.22
N ARG A 355 -13.75 -25.46 -4.18
CA ARG A 355 -12.61 -24.52 -4.16
C ARG A 355 -11.24 -25.20 -4.10
N ARG A 356 -11.21 -26.53 -4.23
CA ARG A 356 -9.97 -27.30 -4.23
C ARG A 356 -9.18 -27.02 -5.51
N ARG A 357 -7.86 -27.20 -5.42
CA ARG A 357 -6.89 -26.95 -6.52
C ARG A 357 -6.71 -25.49 -6.93
N GLU A 358 -7.31 -24.53 -6.21
CA GLU A 358 -7.05 -23.09 -6.39
C GLU A 358 -5.85 -22.57 -5.57
N GLY A 359 -5.14 -23.43 -4.84
CA GLY A 359 -3.99 -23.04 -4.02
C GLY A 359 -4.30 -22.66 -2.56
N ILE A 360 -5.57 -22.69 -2.15
CA ILE A 360 -6.03 -22.30 -0.80
C ILE A 360 -5.32 -23.07 0.32
N ALA A 361 -5.29 -24.40 0.25
CA ALA A 361 -4.64 -25.25 1.26
C ALA A 361 -3.13 -24.96 1.37
N ARG A 362 -2.48 -24.70 0.23
CA ARG A 362 -1.06 -24.32 0.18
C ARG A 362 -0.84 -23.03 0.96
N LYS A 363 -1.70 -22.03 0.76
CA LYS A 363 -1.60 -20.73 1.41
C LYS A 363 -1.89 -20.80 2.91
N LEU A 364 -2.93 -21.53 3.32
CA LEU A 364 -3.23 -21.79 4.72
C LEU A 364 -2.05 -22.47 5.44
N LEU A 365 -1.48 -23.51 4.84
CA LEU A 365 -0.29 -24.18 5.38
C LEU A 365 0.94 -23.29 5.41
N SER A 366 1.09 -22.36 4.46
CA SER A 366 2.18 -21.37 4.50
C SER A 366 2.08 -20.49 5.74
N HIS A 367 0.88 -20.00 6.08
CA HIS A 367 0.64 -19.21 7.29
C HIS A 367 0.89 -20.01 8.57
N VAL A 368 0.36 -21.24 8.66
CA VAL A 368 0.58 -22.11 9.82
C VAL A 368 2.07 -22.45 9.99
N SER A 369 2.77 -22.69 8.88
CA SER A 369 4.21 -22.95 8.89
C SER A 369 5.02 -21.72 9.33
N TYR A 370 4.61 -20.53 8.91
CA TYR A 370 5.25 -19.28 9.29
C TYR A 370 5.12 -19.02 10.79
N ASP A 371 3.91 -19.18 11.34
CA ASP A 371 3.67 -19.04 12.79
C ASP A 371 4.52 -20.03 13.60
N ALA A 372 4.64 -21.27 13.13
CA ALA A 372 5.48 -22.28 13.78
C ALA A 372 6.97 -21.92 13.72
N GLN A 373 7.47 -21.39 12.60
CA GLN A 373 8.86 -20.90 12.52
C GLN A 373 9.12 -19.75 13.48
N MET A 374 8.18 -18.82 13.61
CA MET A 374 8.27 -17.71 14.56
C MET A 374 8.30 -18.20 16.00
N LEU A 375 7.75 -19.39 16.27
CA LEU A 375 7.74 -20.05 17.56
C LEU A 375 8.89 -21.06 17.74
N GLY A 376 9.86 -21.09 16.83
CA GLY A 376 11.10 -21.87 16.95
C GLY A 376 11.00 -23.31 16.44
N CYS A 377 9.96 -23.66 15.69
CA CYS A 377 9.90 -24.94 14.99
C CYS A 377 10.86 -24.97 13.79
N THR A 378 11.53 -26.11 13.61
CA THR A 378 12.47 -26.37 12.51
C THR A 378 11.98 -27.47 11.57
N THR A 379 10.98 -28.24 12.01
CA THR A 379 10.35 -29.33 11.26
C THR A 379 8.83 -29.23 11.34
N ALA A 380 8.16 -29.90 10.43
CA ALA A 380 6.73 -30.10 10.47
C ALA A 380 6.40 -31.58 10.23
N SER A 381 5.37 -32.08 10.90
CA SER A 381 4.85 -33.44 10.76
C SER A 381 3.33 -33.43 10.56
N LEU A 382 2.84 -34.45 9.85
CA LEU A 382 1.42 -34.66 9.63
C LEU A 382 1.09 -36.13 9.42
N GLU A 383 -0.17 -36.46 9.62
CA GLU A 383 -0.78 -37.72 9.22
C GLU A 383 -1.76 -37.48 8.05
N VAL A 384 -1.67 -38.31 7.01
CA VAL A 384 -2.57 -38.25 5.85
C VAL A 384 -3.07 -39.64 5.48
N GLU A 385 -4.34 -39.78 5.11
CA GLU A 385 -4.91 -41.07 4.72
C GLU A 385 -4.22 -41.64 3.46
N ALA A 386 -3.88 -42.93 3.48
CA ALA A 386 -3.12 -43.58 2.40
C ALA A 386 -3.84 -43.58 1.04
N SER A 387 -5.17 -43.43 1.04
CA SER A 387 -6.00 -43.31 -0.17
C SER A 387 -6.14 -41.87 -0.69
N ASN A 388 -5.65 -40.86 0.03
CA ASN A 388 -5.82 -39.44 -0.31
C ASN A 388 -4.68 -38.93 -1.18
N ASP A 389 -4.64 -39.37 -2.43
CA ASP A 389 -3.60 -39.02 -3.41
C ASP A 389 -3.48 -37.49 -3.63
N GLY A 390 -4.59 -36.77 -3.51
CA GLY A 390 -4.62 -35.31 -3.67
C GLY A 390 -3.87 -34.56 -2.57
N ALA A 391 -4.06 -34.96 -1.32
CA ALA A 391 -3.35 -34.39 -0.18
C ALA A 391 -1.87 -34.82 -0.18
N GLN A 392 -1.58 -36.09 -0.49
CA GLN A 392 -0.20 -36.58 -0.62
C GLN A 392 0.59 -35.75 -1.65
N ALA A 393 0.03 -35.51 -2.84
CA ALA A 393 0.68 -34.68 -3.85
C ALA A 393 0.91 -33.22 -3.41
N LEU A 394 -0.02 -32.62 -2.64
CA LEU A 394 0.17 -31.30 -2.06
C LEU A 394 1.34 -31.30 -1.06
N TYR A 395 1.36 -32.25 -0.13
CA TYR A 395 2.39 -32.34 0.90
C TYR A 395 3.77 -32.64 0.32
N ASP A 396 3.88 -33.55 -0.65
CA ASP A 396 5.12 -33.79 -1.39
C ASP A 396 5.63 -32.50 -2.05
N SER A 397 4.73 -31.70 -2.65
CA SER A 397 5.10 -30.40 -3.25
C SER A 397 5.57 -29.36 -2.24
N LEU A 398 5.17 -29.50 -0.97
CA LEU A 398 5.58 -28.65 0.15
C LEU A 398 6.86 -29.13 0.83
N GLY A 399 7.49 -30.19 0.31
CA GLY A 399 8.72 -30.76 0.85
C GLY A 399 8.51 -31.75 1.99
N PHE A 400 7.27 -32.21 2.21
CA PHE A 400 7.03 -33.37 3.07
C PHE A 400 7.50 -34.63 2.37
N SER A 401 7.96 -35.59 3.17
CA SER A 401 8.34 -36.92 2.72
C SER A 401 7.80 -37.95 3.69
N GLN A 402 7.42 -39.12 3.18
CA GLN A 402 6.89 -40.19 4.01
C GLN A 402 7.96 -40.71 4.98
N ALA A 403 7.67 -40.62 6.28
CA ALA A 403 8.50 -41.12 7.37
C ALA A 403 7.99 -42.46 7.93
N GLY A 404 6.70 -42.80 7.74
CA GLY A 404 6.12 -44.05 8.25
C GLY A 404 4.68 -44.30 7.85
N VAL A 405 4.08 -45.37 8.39
CA VAL A 405 2.66 -45.73 8.21
C VAL A 405 2.06 -46.15 9.55
N ARG A 406 0.91 -45.59 9.91
CA ARG A 406 0.08 -45.99 11.05
C ARG A 406 -1.12 -46.80 10.57
N ARG A 407 -1.16 -48.07 10.94
CA ARG A 407 -2.23 -48.98 10.49
C ARG A 407 -3.56 -48.69 11.17
N GLY A 408 -4.63 -48.64 10.39
CA GLY A 408 -6.00 -48.45 10.87
C GLY A 408 -6.26 -47.14 11.62
N TYR A 409 -5.48 -46.10 11.35
CA TYR A 409 -5.56 -44.80 12.06
C TYR A 409 -6.88 -44.07 11.78
N TYR A 410 -7.39 -44.09 10.55
CA TYR A 410 -8.68 -43.49 10.15
C TYR A 410 -9.84 -44.49 10.15
N GLY A 411 -9.71 -45.59 10.90
CA GLY A 411 -10.70 -46.66 10.98
C GLY A 411 -10.26 -47.97 10.33
N ALA A 412 -11.12 -48.98 10.41
CA ALA A 412 -10.79 -50.35 9.99
C ALA A 412 -10.52 -50.42 8.47
N GLY A 413 -9.25 -50.62 8.11
CA GLY A 413 -8.79 -50.71 6.71
C GLY A 413 -8.21 -49.42 6.13
N ASN A 414 -8.21 -48.32 6.89
CA ASN A 414 -7.71 -47.02 6.44
C ASN A 414 -6.43 -46.64 7.22
N ASP A 415 -5.28 -46.84 6.58
CA ASP A 415 -3.96 -46.52 7.13
C ASP A 415 -3.65 -45.01 6.94
N ALA A 416 -2.86 -44.44 7.85
CA ALA A 416 -2.32 -43.09 7.70
C ALA A 416 -0.83 -43.14 7.36
N LEU A 417 -0.41 -42.42 6.33
CA LEU A 417 0.99 -42.11 6.07
C LEU A 417 1.42 -41.01 7.02
N VAL A 418 2.53 -41.22 7.74
CA VAL A 418 3.18 -40.19 8.55
C VAL A 418 4.18 -39.49 7.64
N MET A 419 4.03 -38.18 7.46
CA MET A 419 4.93 -37.39 6.62
C MET A 419 5.63 -36.31 7.44
N THR A 420 6.87 -35.99 7.07
CA THR A 420 7.69 -34.97 7.73
C THR A 420 8.39 -34.06 6.73
N ALA A 421 8.51 -32.78 7.06
CA ALA A 421 9.23 -31.77 6.29
C ALA A 421 10.20 -30.98 7.19
N LYS A 422 11.22 -30.36 6.59
CA LYS A 422 11.94 -29.26 7.24
C LYS A 422 11.20 -27.96 6.97
N LEU A 423 11.19 -27.06 7.95
CA LEU A 423 10.71 -25.69 7.77
C LEU A 423 11.85 -24.78 7.27
N PRO A 424 11.59 -23.81 6.37
CA PRO A 424 10.30 -23.50 5.77
C PRO A 424 9.84 -24.57 4.77
N LEU A 425 8.53 -24.75 4.64
CA LEU A 425 7.96 -25.61 3.60
C LEU A 425 8.38 -25.10 2.21
N VAL A 426 8.55 -26.02 1.26
CA VAL A 426 8.92 -25.70 -0.12
C VAL A 426 7.70 -25.08 -0.82
N LEU A 427 7.71 -23.76 -1.00
CA LEU A 427 6.66 -23.05 -1.74
C LEU A 427 7.10 -22.87 -3.20
N PRO A 428 6.43 -23.50 -4.19
CA PRO A 428 6.67 -23.18 -5.59
C PRO A 428 6.19 -21.76 -5.88
N VAL A 429 6.99 -21.01 -6.63
CA VAL A 429 6.57 -19.75 -7.25
C VAL A 429 5.67 -20.12 -8.44
N ASP A 430 4.37 -20.35 -8.20
CA ASP A 430 3.44 -20.76 -9.26
C ASP A 430 2.54 -19.60 -9.70
N ALA A 431 2.55 -19.32 -11.01
CA ALA A 431 1.99 -18.15 -11.68
C ALA A 431 0.48 -18.25 -11.97
N ALA A 432 -0.23 -19.18 -11.33
CA ALA A 432 -1.63 -19.52 -11.65
C ALA A 432 -2.68 -18.84 -10.74
N SER A 433 -2.29 -17.92 -9.87
CA SER A 433 -3.20 -17.12 -9.05
C SER A 433 -2.83 -15.64 -9.20
N PRO A 434 -3.45 -14.89 -10.14
CA PRO A 434 -3.03 -13.53 -10.42
C PRO A 434 -3.65 -12.57 -9.40
N GLU A 435 -2.84 -12.21 -8.42
CA GLU A 435 -2.90 -10.88 -7.85
C GLU A 435 -2.33 -9.93 -8.89
N PRO A 436 -3.08 -8.93 -9.39
CA PRO A 436 -2.40 -7.81 -10.00
C PRO A 436 -1.72 -7.11 -8.82
N THR A 437 -0.39 -7.23 -8.70
CA THR A 437 0.53 -6.27 -8.04
C THR A 437 1.73 -6.85 -7.27
N ALA A 438 2.01 -8.16 -7.31
CA ALA A 438 3.38 -8.58 -7.02
C ALA A 438 4.28 -8.07 -8.15
N ALA A 439 5.33 -7.31 -7.83
CA ALA A 439 6.36 -6.92 -8.77
C ALA A 439 7.04 -8.18 -9.32
N SER A 440 6.47 -8.77 -10.38
CA SER A 440 7.20 -9.75 -11.17
C SER A 440 8.39 -9.02 -11.75
N VAL A 441 9.60 -9.48 -11.41
CA VAL A 441 10.83 -8.91 -11.98
C VAL A 441 10.75 -9.11 -13.48
N ARG A 442 10.54 -8.01 -14.21
CA ARG A 442 10.47 -8.05 -15.66
C ARG A 442 11.83 -7.66 -16.25
N PRO A 443 12.15 -8.14 -17.46
CA PRO A 443 13.23 -7.56 -18.24
C PRO A 443 12.98 -6.08 -18.45
N TRP A 444 13.97 -5.25 -18.16
CA TRP A 444 13.91 -3.80 -18.34
C TRP A 444 15.18 -3.29 -19.04
N PRO A 445 15.11 -2.31 -19.96
CA PRO A 445 13.92 -1.56 -20.41
C PRO A 445 12.93 -2.40 -21.23
N LEU A 446 11.69 -1.93 -21.32
CA LEU A 446 10.66 -2.57 -22.14
C LEU A 446 11.04 -2.46 -23.63
N PRO A 447 10.67 -3.46 -24.46
CA PRO A 447 10.90 -3.41 -25.90
C PRO A 447 10.27 -2.17 -26.53
N SER A 448 10.98 -1.56 -27.48
CA SER A 448 10.46 -0.42 -28.26
C SER A 448 9.16 -0.81 -28.98
N VAL A 449 8.17 0.04 -28.89
CA VAL A 449 6.87 -0.18 -29.51
C VAL A 449 6.91 0.18 -31.00
N ARG A 450 6.15 -0.56 -31.81
CA ARG A 450 6.02 -0.28 -33.26
C ARG A 450 4.60 0.16 -33.55
N ARG A 451 4.46 1.39 -34.05
CA ARG A 451 3.19 1.93 -34.57
C ARG A 451 3.31 2.27 -36.05
N THR A 452 2.22 2.08 -36.79
CA THR A 452 2.01 2.66 -38.12
C THR A 452 1.68 4.15 -38.01
N ASP A 453 1.78 4.90 -39.12
CA ASP A 453 1.40 6.32 -39.14
C ASP A 453 -0.09 6.51 -38.84
N ASP A 454 -0.94 5.59 -39.33
CA ASP A 454 -2.39 5.61 -39.08
C ASP A 454 -2.71 5.35 -37.60
N GLU A 455 -2.00 4.43 -36.95
CA GLU A 455 -2.15 4.18 -35.50
C GLU A 455 -1.71 5.39 -34.68
N ARG A 456 -0.58 6.01 -35.02
CA ARG A 456 -0.12 7.25 -34.36
C ARG A 456 -1.15 8.37 -34.49
N ALA A 457 -1.66 8.60 -35.70
CA ALA A 457 -2.67 9.62 -35.94
C ALA A 457 -3.96 9.34 -35.17
N ARG A 458 -4.40 8.07 -35.13
CA ARG A 458 -5.55 7.61 -34.33
C ARG A 458 -5.33 7.88 -32.84
N LEU A 459 -4.21 7.44 -32.26
CA LEU A 459 -3.89 7.64 -30.85
C LEU A 459 -3.87 9.14 -30.47
N ALA A 460 -3.22 9.97 -31.28
CA ALA A 460 -3.17 11.42 -31.06
C ALA A 460 -4.59 12.04 -31.05
N SER A 461 -5.51 11.57 -31.91
CA SER A 461 -6.90 12.04 -31.93
C SER A 461 -7.76 11.60 -30.75
N LEU A 462 -7.37 10.51 -30.06
CA LEU A 462 -8.14 9.98 -28.93
C LEU A 462 -7.93 10.81 -27.66
N ASN A 463 -6.86 11.59 -27.57
CA ASN A 463 -6.53 12.39 -26.38
C ASN A 463 -6.57 11.56 -25.09
N LEU A 464 -5.76 10.50 -25.02
CA LEU A 464 -5.78 9.56 -23.90
C LEU A 464 -5.27 10.22 -22.62
N VAL A 465 -6.08 10.25 -21.57
CA VAL A 465 -5.69 10.77 -20.26
C VAL A 465 -5.59 9.61 -19.28
N MET A 466 -4.41 9.41 -18.70
CA MET A 466 -4.22 8.48 -17.58
C MET A 466 -4.47 9.23 -16.27
N ALA A 467 -5.08 8.61 -15.28
CA ALA A 467 -5.26 9.19 -13.96
C ALA A 467 -4.80 8.23 -12.85
N ILE A 468 -4.25 8.78 -11.77
CA ILE A 468 -3.73 8.06 -10.61
C ILE A 468 -4.48 8.49 -9.35
N GLU A 469 -4.96 7.53 -8.59
CA GLU A 469 -5.62 7.72 -7.29
C GLU A 469 -4.84 6.94 -6.21
N SER A 470 -4.39 7.65 -5.17
CA SER A 470 -3.62 7.10 -4.05
C SER A 470 -3.84 7.89 -2.75
N SER A 471 -5.05 8.39 -2.52
CA SER A 471 -5.37 9.26 -1.38
C SER A 471 -5.50 8.53 -0.05
N CYS A 472 -5.83 7.23 -0.05
CA CYS A 472 -6.06 6.45 1.16
C CYS A 472 -5.40 5.06 1.11
N ASP A 473 -6.18 4.00 0.84
CA ASP A 473 -5.74 2.59 0.88
C ASP A 473 -5.93 1.84 -0.44
N GLU A 474 -6.38 2.53 -1.49
CA GLU A 474 -6.37 2.05 -2.87
C GLU A 474 -5.28 2.72 -3.70
N THR A 475 -4.50 1.92 -4.43
CA THR A 475 -3.69 2.40 -5.56
C THR A 475 -4.45 2.09 -6.83
N ALA A 476 -4.96 3.10 -7.51
CA ALA A 476 -5.73 2.90 -8.73
C ALA A 476 -5.18 3.72 -9.89
N VAL A 477 -5.30 3.16 -11.09
CA VAL A 477 -4.95 3.82 -12.35
C VAL A 477 -6.03 3.54 -13.38
N ALA A 478 -6.45 4.58 -14.10
CA ALA A 478 -7.44 4.49 -15.16
C ALA A 478 -6.98 5.27 -16.38
N ILE A 479 -7.41 4.84 -17.57
CA ILE A 479 -7.14 5.53 -18.83
C ILE A 479 -8.48 5.78 -19.53
N ILE A 480 -8.72 7.03 -19.90
CA ILE A 480 -9.95 7.50 -20.56
C ILE A 480 -9.60 8.26 -21.84
N ASP A 481 -10.40 8.11 -22.89
CA ASP A 481 -10.26 8.94 -24.09
C ASP A 481 -11.01 10.27 -23.97
N GLY A 482 -10.76 11.21 -24.89
CA GLY A 482 -11.36 12.54 -24.91
C GLY A 482 -12.89 12.55 -25.05
N GLU A 483 -13.50 11.47 -25.55
CA GLU A 483 -14.95 11.31 -25.66
C GLU A 483 -15.59 10.77 -24.37
N GLY A 484 -14.78 10.35 -23.39
CA GLY A 484 -15.23 9.83 -22.10
C GLY A 484 -15.37 8.31 -22.06
N ARG A 485 -14.83 7.58 -23.04
CA ARG A 485 -14.78 6.12 -23.00
C ARG A 485 -13.61 5.68 -22.12
N LEU A 486 -13.92 4.92 -21.08
CA LEU A 486 -12.95 4.29 -20.21
C LEU A 486 -12.30 3.09 -20.94
N LEU A 487 -10.98 3.09 -21.04
CA LEU A 487 -10.18 2.06 -21.70
C LEU A 487 -9.51 1.11 -20.72
N ALA A 488 -9.20 1.60 -19.52
CA ALA A 488 -8.63 0.81 -18.44
C ALA A 488 -9.08 1.32 -17.07
N ASN A 489 -9.19 0.43 -16.08
CA ASN A 489 -9.48 0.78 -14.69
C ASN A 489 -8.95 -0.29 -13.73
N GLN A 490 -7.72 -0.10 -13.29
CA GLN A 490 -7.00 -0.98 -12.37
C GLN A 490 -7.07 -0.44 -10.95
N VAL A 491 -7.32 -1.34 -9.99
CA VAL A 491 -7.37 -1.01 -8.56
C VAL A 491 -6.66 -2.10 -7.78
N SER A 492 -5.61 -1.71 -7.05
CA SER A 492 -4.96 -2.52 -6.02
C SER A 492 -5.38 -2.00 -4.65
N THR A 493 -6.11 -2.82 -3.90
CA THR A 493 -6.67 -2.46 -2.59
C THR A 493 -5.80 -3.02 -1.46
N GLN A 494 -5.66 -2.24 -0.39
CA GLN A 494 -4.91 -2.65 0.81
C GLN A 494 -5.84 -3.04 1.97
N ILE A 495 -7.16 -3.15 1.74
CA ILE A 495 -8.15 -3.43 2.79
C ILE A 495 -7.75 -4.65 3.64
N ASP A 496 -7.36 -5.76 2.99
CA ASP A 496 -6.96 -7.00 3.67
C ASP A 496 -5.74 -6.80 4.56
N PHE A 497 -4.83 -5.93 4.15
CA PHE A 497 -3.65 -5.57 4.93
C PHE A 497 -4.05 -4.82 6.20
N HIS A 498 -4.96 -3.85 6.07
CA HIS A 498 -5.40 -2.97 7.17
C HIS A 498 -6.42 -3.64 8.10
N ALA A 499 -7.12 -4.68 7.64
CA ALA A 499 -8.11 -5.41 8.42
C ALA A 499 -7.54 -5.95 9.75
N ARG A 500 -6.29 -6.41 9.76
CA ARG A 500 -5.61 -6.89 10.98
C ARG A 500 -5.43 -5.81 12.06
N PHE A 501 -5.41 -4.55 11.68
CA PHE A 501 -5.31 -3.40 12.59
C PHE A 501 -6.68 -2.80 12.94
N GLY A 502 -7.75 -3.28 12.28
CA GLY A 502 -9.11 -2.77 12.42
C GLY A 502 -9.28 -1.33 11.95
N GLY A 503 -8.57 -0.96 10.86
CA GLY A 503 -8.61 0.35 10.21
C GLY A 503 -7.32 0.67 9.45
N VAL A 504 -7.36 1.65 8.55
CA VAL A 504 -6.21 2.06 7.74
C VAL A 504 -5.06 2.59 8.62
N VAL A 505 -3.86 2.03 8.43
CA VAL A 505 -2.62 2.51 9.05
C VAL A 505 -1.87 3.39 8.05
N PRO A 506 -1.83 4.72 8.23
CA PRO A 506 -1.32 5.64 7.20
C PRO A 506 0.11 5.36 6.74
N GLU A 507 0.98 5.00 7.70
CA GLU A 507 2.38 4.71 7.41
C GLU A 507 2.54 3.49 6.50
N ILE A 508 1.72 2.46 6.71
CA ILE A 508 1.76 1.24 5.90
C ILE A 508 1.08 1.46 4.56
N ALA A 509 -0.02 2.22 4.53
CA ALA A 509 -0.69 2.53 3.28
C ALA A 509 0.24 3.21 2.27
N SER A 510 1.01 4.18 2.78
CA SER A 510 2.06 4.85 2.02
C SER A 510 3.13 3.89 1.46
N ARG A 511 3.49 2.81 2.19
CA ARG A 511 4.48 1.82 1.71
C ARG A 511 3.92 1.01 0.55
N LYS A 512 2.68 0.54 0.70
CA LYS A 512 2.01 -0.28 -0.30
C LYS A 512 1.81 0.47 -1.61
N HIS A 513 1.48 1.76 -1.58
CA HIS A 513 1.44 2.57 -2.82
C HIS A 513 2.80 2.56 -3.55
N VAL A 514 3.93 2.75 -2.85
CA VAL A 514 5.26 2.73 -3.48
C VAL A 514 5.59 1.37 -4.09
N GLU A 515 5.19 0.29 -3.43
CA GLU A 515 5.41 -1.08 -3.88
C GLU A 515 4.67 -1.36 -5.19
N VAL A 516 3.40 -0.96 -5.29
CA VAL A 516 2.53 -1.41 -6.39
C VAL A 516 2.34 -0.43 -7.54
N ILE A 517 2.62 0.88 -7.36
CA ILE A 517 2.24 1.93 -8.32
C ILE A 517 2.71 1.67 -9.76
N VAL A 518 3.93 1.17 -9.96
CA VAL A 518 4.46 0.83 -11.30
C VAL A 518 3.66 -0.30 -11.93
N GLY A 519 3.38 -1.36 -11.16
CA GLY A 519 2.61 -2.51 -11.65
C GLY A 519 1.17 -2.15 -12.01
N VAL A 520 0.52 -1.29 -11.23
CA VAL A 520 -0.85 -0.82 -11.52
C VAL A 520 -0.87 0.05 -12.78
N VAL A 521 0.11 0.93 -12.97
CA VAL A 521 0.25 1.73 -14.19
C VAL A 521 0.44 0.85 -15.42
N ASP A 522 1.32 -0.16 -15.32
CA ASP A 522 1.56 -1.07 -16.45
C ASP A 522 0.35 -1.91 -16.81
N ALA A 523 -0.33 -2.46 -15.81
CA ALA A 523 -1.57 -3.18 -16.04
C ALA A 523 -2.63 -2.29 -16.73
N ALA A 524 -2.71 -1.00 -16.37
CA ALA A 524 -3.64 -0.08 -17.01
C ALA A 524 -3.24 0.24 -18.47
N LEU A 525 -1.93 0.42 -18.74
CA LEU A 525 -1.44 0.62 -20.10
C LEU A 525 -1.66 -0.62 -20.97
N GLU A 526 -1.47 -1.82 -20.43
CA GLU A 526 -1.74 -3.10 -21.10
C GLU A 526 -3.24 -3.26 -21.40
N GLU A 527 -4.11 -3.06 -20.41
CA GLU A 527 -5.57 -3.12 -20.59
C GLU A 527 -6.07 -2.12 -21.64
N ALA A 528 -5.56 -0.89 -21.63
CA ALA A 528 -5.91 0.12 -22.63
C ALA A 528 -5.39 -0.24 -24.04
N THR A 529 -4.23 -0.88 -24.14
CA THR A 529 -3.67 -1.39 -25.40
C THR A 529 -4.60 -2.44 -26.01
N GLU A 530 -5.03 -3.40 -25.19
CA GLU A 530 -5.99 -4.44 -25.59
C GLU A 530 -7.34 -3.84 -26.00
N ALA A 531 -7.87 -2.89 -25.23
CA ALA A 531 -9.14 -2.22 -25.51
C ALA A 531 -9.14 -1.41 -26.83
N LEU A 532 -7.96 -0.96 -27.28
CA LEU A 532 -7.76 -0.26 -28.55
C LEU A 532 -7.47 -1.20 -29.72
N GLY A 533 -7.14 -2.47 -29.45
CA GLY A 533 -6.78 -3.50 -30.43
C GLY A 533 -5.43 -3.24 -31.10
N LEU A 534 -4.41 -2.86 -30.32
CA LEU A 534 -3.07 -2.57 -30.83
C LEU A 534 -2.17 -3.80 -30.74
N ASP A 535 -1.62 -4.25 -31.87
CA ASP A 535 -0.75 -5.44 -31.93
C ASP A 535 0.75 -5.11 -31.82
N GLY A 536 1.10 -3.82 -31.82
CA GLY A 536 2.49 -3.32 -31.90
C GLY A 536 3.26 -3.20 -30.59
N GLY A 537 2.69 -3.69 -29.48
CA GLY A 537 3.20 -3.55 -28.11
C GLY A 537 2.33 -2.65 -27.22
N THR A 538 2.55 -2.69 -25.91
CA THR A 538 1.84 -1.89 -24.89
C THR A 538 1.94 -0.38 -25.20
N LEU A 539 0.95 0.41 -24.80
CA LEU A 539 0.99 1.87 -24.90
C LEU A 539 2.24 2.44 -24.22
N GLU A 540 2.94 3.33 -24.91
CA GLU A 540 4.06 4.08 -24.33
C GLU A 540 3.53 5.32 -23.58
N PRO A 541 4.21 5.74 -22.50
CA PRO A 541 3.86 6.97 -21.78
C PRO A 541 3.69 8.21 -22.67
N SER A 542 4.52 8.35 -23.70
CA SER A 542 4.48 9.45 -24.68
C SER A 542 3.28 9.39 -25.65
N GLU A 543 2.55 8.26 -25.69
CA GLU A 543 1.31 8.12 -26.47
C GLU A 543 0.08 8.61 -25.68
N LEU A 544 0.26 8.98 -24.41
CA LEU A 544 -0.75 9.65 -23.60
C LEU A 544 -0.76 11.16 -23.88
N ALA A 545 -1.91 11.78 -23.72
CA ALA A 545 -2.08 13.23 -23.87
C ALA A 545 -1.84 14.00 -22.56
N ALA A 546 -2.05 13.37 -21.40
CA ALA A 546 -1.77 13.92 -20.08
C ALA A 546 -1.83 12.84 -18.99
N VAL A 547 -1.28 13.16 -17.81
CA VAL A 547 -1.47 12.39 -16.59
C VAL A 547 -2.14 13.23 -15.50
N GLY A 548 -3.29 12.75 -15.01
CA GLY A 548 -3.99 13.27 -13.85
C GLY A 548 -3.58 12.56 -12.57
N VAL A 549 -3.59 13.28 -11.45
CA VAL A 549 -3.32 12.70 -10.13
C VAL A 549 -4.18 13.36 -9.07
N THR A 550 -4.65 12.56 -8.11
CA THR A 550 -5.30 13.07 -6.91
C THR A 550 -4.30 13.88 -6.07
N GLN A 551 -4.51 15.20 -6.01
CA GLN A 551 -3.71 16.10 -5.18
C GLN A 551 -4.16 16.06 -3.71
N GLY A 552 -5.46 15.84 -3.48
CA GLY A 552 -6.07 15.74 -2.17
C GLY A 552 -7.59 15.95 -2.20
N PRO A 553 -8.28 15.93 -1.06
CA PRO A 553 -7.75 15.64 0.28
C PRO A 553 -7.42 14.14 0.46
N GLY A 554 -6.76 13.79 1.56
CA GLY A 554 -6.35 12.40 1.83
C GLY A 554 -5.20 12.27 2.83
N LEU A 555 -4.72 11.04 3.01
CA LEU A 555 -3.56 10.75 3.85
C LEU A 555 -2.30 11.31 3.19
N VAL A 556 -1.65 12.30 3.82
CA VAL A 556 -0.48 12.99 3.24
C VAL A 556 0.62 12.03 2.77
N GLY A 557 0.90 10.96 3.52
CA GLY A 557 1.91 9.97 3.14
C GLY A 557 1.55 9.18 1.88
N ALA A 558 0.26 8.94 1.64
CA ALA A 558 -0.26 8.23 0.48
C ALA A 558 -0.34 9.17 -0.74
N LEU A 559 -0.89 10.38 -0.57
CA LEU A 559 -0.99 11.40 -1.62
C LEU A 559 0.38 11.74 -2.21
N VAL A 560 1.38 11.92 -1.36
CA VAL A 560 2.75 12.26 -1.80
C VAL A 560 3.32 11.19 -2.75
N VAL A 561 2.98 9.91 -2.58
CA VAL A 561 3.45 8.84 -3.47
C VAL A 561 2.90 9.01 -4.88
N GLY A 562 1.59 9.18 -5.02
CA GLY A 562 0.94 9.41 -6.31
C GLY A 562 1.41 10.70 -6.96
N VAL A 563 1.42 11.81 -6.22
CA VAL A 563 1.84 13.13 -6.73
C VAL A 563 3.31 13.11 -7.19
N ALA A 564 4.22 12.53 -6.40
CA ALA A 564 5.63 12.40 -6.77
C ALA A 564 5.82 11.54 -8.03
N PHE A 565 5.15 10.38 -8.10
CA PHE A 565 5.20 9.51 -9.26
C PHE A 565 4.66 10.20 -10.51
N ALA A 566 3.49 10.83 -10.42
CA ALA A 566 2.85 11.51 -11.55
C ALA A 566 3.71 12.66 -12.10
N LYS A 567 4.39 13.43 -11.23
CA LYS A 567 5.34 14.47 -11.65
C LYS A 567 6.53 13.91 -12.41
N GLY A 568 7.16 12.86 -11.87
CA GLY A 568 8.28 12.19 -12.55
C GLY A 568 7.84 11.60 -13.89
N PHE A 569 6.67 10.97 -13.94
CA PHE A 569 6.10 10.37 -15.15
C PHE A 569 5.79 11.43 -16.21
N ALA A 570 5.10 12.51 -15.83
CA ALA A 570 4.74 13.63 -16.71
C ALA A 570 5.99 14.27 -17.33
N TYR A 571 6.97 14.61 -16.48
CA TYR A 571 8.22 15.23 -16.90
C TYR A 571 9.02 14.36 -17.87
N ALA A 572 9.15 13.06 -17.58
CA ALA A 572 9.94 12.14 -18.40
C ALA A 572 9.25 11.73 -19.71
N ALA A 573 7.92 11.69 -19.73
CA ALA A 573 7.14 11.40 -20.93
C ALA A 573 6.88 12.66 -21.80
N ASP A 574 7.26 13.86 -21.32
CA ASP A 574 6.96 15.15 -21.93
C ASP A 574 5.46 15.39 -22.16
N ILE A 575 4.65 15.09 -21.12
CA ILE A 575 3.19 15.28 -21.16
C ILE A 575 2.71 16.16 -19.99
N PRO A 576 1.60 16.91 -20.15
CA PRO A 576 1.03 17.72 -19.08
C PRO A 576 0.62 16.91 -17.84
N LEU A 577 0.83 17.52 -16.67
CA LEU A 577 0.32 17.08 -15.38
C LEU A 577 -1.01 17.77 -15.06
N ILE A 578 -1.96 17.04 -14.47
CA ILE A 578 -3.24 17.60 -14.03
C ILE A 578 -3.48 17.25 -12.56
N ALA A 579 -3.71 18.27 -11.74
CA ALA A 579 -4.08 18.10 -10.33
C ALA A 579 -5.60 17.98 -10.19
N VAL A 580 -6.04 16.91 -9.52
CA VAL A 580 -7.46 16.59 -9.32
C VAL A 580 -7.81 16.58 -7.84
N ASN A 581 -8.95 17.18 -7.50
CA ASN A 581 -9.54 17.07 -6.17
C ASN A 581 -10.28 15.73 -6.05
N HIS A 582 -9.96 14.95 -5.02
CA HIS A 582 -10.55 13.63 -4.76
C HIS A 582 -12.08 13.68 -4.58
N LEU A 583 -12.58 14.68 -3.85
CA LEU A 583 -14.01 14.86 -3.59
C LEU A 583 -14.76 15.23 -4.86
N GLU A 584 -14.11 16.01 -5.73
CA GLU A 584 -14.60 16.30 -7.07
C GLU A 584 -14.67 15.00 -7.89
N GLY A 585 -13.66 14.13 -7.80
CA GLY A 585 -13.70 12.78 -8.38
C GLY A 585 -15.00 12.03 -8.05
N HIS A 586 -15.33 11.89 -6.76
CA HIS A 586 -16.57 11.23 -6.32
C HIS A 586 -17.86 11.87 -6.87
N LEU A 587 -17.85 13.19 -7.06
CA LEU A 587 -18.96 13.91 -7.69
C LEU A 587 -19.08 13.50 -9.17
N TYR A 588 -17.97 13.53 -9.91
CA TYR A 588 -17.91 13.18 -11.33
C TYR A 588 -18.14 11.69 -11.62
N ALA A 589 -17.95 10.79 -10.64
CA ALA A 589 -18.30 9.37 -10.78
C ALA A 589 -19.77 9.15 -11.23
N ASN A 590 -20.66 10.09 -10.93
CA ASN A 590 -22.06 10.04 -11.36
C ASN A 590 -22.23 10.13 -12.89
N LEU A 591 -21.29 10.75 -13.61
CA LEU A 591 -21.31 10.85 -15.07
C LEU A 591 -21.06 9.50 -15.75
N LEU A 592 -20.40 8.56 -15.07
CA LEU A 592 -20.21 7.20 -15.58
C LEU A 592 -21.54 6.46 -15.75
N THR A 593 -22.54 6.76 -14.92
CA THR A 593 -23.92 6.21 -15.04
C THR A 593 -24.83 7.12 -15.84
N THR A 594 -24.69 8.43 -15.67
CA THR A 594 -25.56 9.44 -16.28
C THR A 594 -24.74 10.47 -17.05
N PRO A 595 -24.30 10.14 -18.28
CA PRO A 595 -23.45 11.04 -19.07
C PRO A 595 -24.12 12.39 -19.41
N ASP A 596 -25.46 12.44 -19.38
CA ASP A 596 -26.25 13.65 -19.64
C ASP A 596 -26.51 14.51 -18.39
N LEU A 597 -25.95 14.15 -17.23
CA LEU A 597 -26.10 14.89 -15.96
C LEU A 597 -25.63 16.34 -16.12
N LYS A 598 -26.44 17.31 -15.67
CA LYS A 598 -26.11 18.75 -15.76
C LYS A 598 -26.48 19.48 -14.47
N PRO A 599 -25.62 20.37 -13.96
CA PRO A 599 -25.97 21.31 -12.91
C PRO A 599 -27.21 22.17 -13.29
N PRO A 600 -28.04 22.60 -12.32
CA PRO A 600 -27.82 22.46 -10.88
C PRO A 600 -28.36 21.16 -10.29
N PHE A 601 -27.60 20.57 -9.37
CA PHE A 601 -28.01 19.38 -8.61
C PHE A 601 -27.52 19.42 -7.17
N ILE A 602 -28.17 18.62 -6.30
CA ILE A 602 -27.68 18.38 -4.94
C ILE A 602 -26.85 17.11 -4.94
N PHE A 603 -25.61 17.19 -4.46
CA PHE A 603 -24.72 16.06 -4.27
C PHE A 603 -24.56 15.76 -2.78
N THR A 604 -24.63 14.49 -2.40
CA THR A 604 -24.22 14.05 -1.06
C THR A 604 -23.01 13.13 -1.19
N LEU A 605 -21.90 13.51 -0.56
CA LEU A 605 -20.74 12.63 -0.44
C LEU A 605 -20.81 11.90 0.90
N VAL A 606 -20.72 10.57 0.86
CA VAL A 606 -20.77 9.70 2.03
C VAL A 606 -19.69 8.62 1.89
N SER A 607 -18.48 8.89 2.40
CA SER A 607 -17.33 7.98 2.34
C SER A 607 -16.82 7.60 3.74
N GLY A 608 -15.70 6.89 3.79
CA GLY A 608 -14.97 6.57 5.02
C GLY A 608 -14.59 7.83 5.81
N GLY A 609 -13.99 8.82 5.13
CA GLY A 609 -13.48 10.05 5.74
C GLY A 609 -14.34 11.30 5.55
N HIS A 610 -15.36 11.27 4.67
CA HIS A 610 -16.15 12.45 4.34
C HIS A 610 -17.66 12.23 4.46
N THR A 611 -18.36 13.23 4.98
CA THR A 611 -19.82 13.30 4.92
C THR A 611 -20.22 14.75 4.72
N MET A 612 -20.73 15.06 3.53
CA MET A 612 -21.08 16.43 3.14
C MET A 612 -22.27 16.48 2.18
N LEU A 613 -22.93 17.64 2.19
CA LEU A 613 -24.03 18.00 1.32
C LEU A 613 -23.61 19.23 0.52
N VAL A 614 -23.64 19.11 -0.80
CA VAL A 614 -23.10 20.10 -1.72
C VAL A 614 -24.20 20.50 -2.71
N HIS A 615 -24.34 21.81 -2.94
CA HIS A 615 -25.11 22.34 -4.05
C HIS A 615 -24.17 22.63 -5.20
N VAL A 616 -24.26 21.83 -6.26
CA VAL A 616 -23.48 22.00 -7.48
C VAL A 616 -24.25 22.95 -8.37
N LYS A 617 -23.82 24.21 -8.44
CA LYS A 617 -24.49 25.27 -9.22
C LYS A 617 -24.10 25.19 -10.70
N ALA A 618 -22.81 25.00 -10.92
CA ALA A 618 -22.18 24.73 -12.20
C ALA A 618 -20.97 23.81 -11.96
N TRP A 619 -20.40 23.24 -13.02
CA TRP A 619 -19.12 22.55 -12.92
C TRP A 619 -18.05 23.57 -12.46
N GLY A 620 -17.33 23.24 -11.39
CA GLY A 620 -16.39 24.16 -10.73
C GLY A 620 -17.01 25.22 -9.80
N ASP A 621 -18.34 25.28 -9.64
CA ASP A 621 -19.03 26.17 -8.68
C ASP A 621 -19.83 25.33 -7.67
N TYR A 622 -19.15 24.98 -6.58
CA TYR A 622 -19.64 24.09 -5.53
C TYR A 622 -19.90 24.85 -4.23
N GLU A 623 -21.12 24.77 -3.71
CA GLU A 623 -21.47 25.32 -2.40
C GLU A 623 -21.64 24.17 -1.40
N VAL A 624 -20.66 24.01 -0.50
CA VAL A 624 -20.78 23.07 0.64
C VAL A 624 -21.83 23.61 1.62
N MET A 625 -23.03 23.05 1.57
CA MET A 625 -24.14 23.46 2.43
C MET A 625 -23.96 22.98 3.87
N GLY A 626 -23.31 21.83 4.05
CA GLY A 626 -22.97 21.30 5.37
C GLY A 626 -22.11 20.04 5.31
N GLU A 627 -21.30 19.86 6.35
CA GLU A 627 -20.36 18.75 6.53
C GLU A 627 -20.49 18.15 7.94
N THR A 628 -19.87 17.00 8.18
CA THR A 628 -19.83 16.40 9.51
C THR A 628 -19.00 17.23 10.47
N LEU A 629 -19.46 17.35 11.72
CA LEU A 629 -18.73 17.99 12.82
C LEU A 629 -17.79 17.02 13.55
N ASP A 630 -17.97 15.72 13.32
CA ASP A 630 -17.26 14.66 14.04
C ASP A 630 -16.96 13.46 13.12
N ASP A 631 -17.43 12.26 13.44
CA ASP A 631 -17.19 11.06 12.65
C ASP A 631 -17.90 11.20 11.28
N ALA A 632 -17.23 10.79 10.20
CA ALA A 632 -17.91 10.56 8.93
C ALA A 632 -18.77 9.30 9.00
N VAL A 633 -19.72 9.13 8.06
CA VAL A 633 -20.61 7.97 8.06
C VAL A 633 -19.82 6.66 7.96
N GLY A 634 -18.88 6.53 7.01
CA GLY A 634 -18.12 5.28 6.88
C GLY A 634 -17.32 4.96 8.15
N GLU A 635 -16.64 5.96 8.73
CA GLU A 635 -15.96 5.82 10.02
C GLU A 635 -16.89 5.38 11.15
N ALA A 636 -18.13 5.90 11.20
CA ALA A 636 -19.12 5.47 12.19
C ALA A 636 -19.51 4.00 12.01
N PHE A 637 -19.67 3.53 10.76
CA PHE A 637 -19.91 2.11 10.46
C PHE A 637 -18.74 1.23 10.93
N ASP A 638 -17.50 1.64 10.64
CA ASP A 638 -16.30 0.89 11.03
C ASP A 638 -16.14 0.82 12.55
N LYS A 639 -16.39 1.93 13.26
CA LYS A 639 -16.35 1.96 14.73
C LYS A 639 -17.43 1.07 15.37
N VAL A 640 -18.64 1.06 14.81
CA VAL A 640 -19.73 0.18 15.28
C VAL A 640 -19.39 -1.28 15.02
N ALA A 641 -18.90 -1.62 13.83
CA ALA A 641 -18.47 -2.99 13.50
C ALA A 641 -17.35 -3.46 14.44
N LYS A 642 -16.37 -2.59 14.72
CA LYS A 642 -15.29 -2.86 15.68
C LYS A 642 -15.80 -3.10 17.10
N ALA A 643 -16.75 -2.27 17.57
CA ALA A 643 -17.37 -2.45 18.89
C ALA A 643 -18.15 -3.78 19.01
N LEU A 644 -18.67 -4.28 17.90
CA LEU A 644 -19.37 -5.56 17.81
C LEU A 644 -18.43 -6.76 17.54
N GLY A 645 -17.12 -6.53 17.38
CA GLY A 645 -16.17 -7.59 17.06
C GLY A 645 -16.28 -8.15 15.63
N LEU A 646 -16.88 -7.38 14.71
CA LEU A 646 -17.18 -7.82 13.34
C LEU A 646 -16.03 -7.63 12.35
N GLY A 647 -14.97 -6.91 12.74
CA GLY A 647 -13.79 -6.66 11.90
C GLY A 647 -13.86 -5.38 11.06
N TYR A 648 -13.04 -5.30 10.02
CA TYR A 648 -12.91 -4.18 9.08
C TYR A 648 -12.81 -4.74 7.65
N PRO A 649 -13.45 -4.12 6.63
CA PRO A 649 -14.25 -2.89 6.70
C PRO A 649 -15.66 -3.15 7.25
N GLY A 650 -16.14 -2.26 8.12
CA GLY A 650 -17.39 -2.43 8.84
C GLY A 650 -18.64 -2.14 8.02
N GLY A 651 -18.55 -1.21 7.06
CA GLY A 651 -19.65 -0.81 6.17
C GLY A 651 -20.39 -2.00 5.53
N PRO A 652 -19.72 -2.84 4.73
CA PRO A 652 -20.33 -4.00 4.08
C PRO A 652 -20.92 -5.02 5.06
N ILE A 653 -20.25 -5.23 6.21
CA ILE A 653 -20.66 -6.24 7.19
C ILE A 653 -21.95 -5.82 7.90
N ILE A 654 -22.02 -4.57 8.36
CA ILE A 654 -23.24 -4.00 8.94
C ILE A 654 -24.38 -4.00 7.94
N SER A 655 -24.12 -3.63 6.68
CA SER A 655 -25.13 -3.65 5.62
C SER A 655 -25.73 -5.03 5.41
N ARG A 656 -24.92 -6.08 5.41
CA ARG A 656 -25.37 -7.47 5.24
C ARG A 656 -26.23 -7.94 6.41
N LEU A 657 -25.81 -7.62 7.65
CA LEU A 657 -26.59 -7.93 8.85
C LEU A 657 -27.95 -7.23 8.84
N ALA A 658 -27.99 -5.98 8.39
CA ALA A 658 -29.21 -5.18 8.35
C ALA A 658 -30.29 -5.74 7.40
N GLU A 659 -29.94 -6.56 6.40
CA GLU A 659 -30.91 -7.09 5.42
C GLU A 659 -32.02 -7.95 6.05
N THR A 660 -31.73 -8.58 7.19
CA THR A 660 -32.65 -9.48 7.89
C THR A 660 -33.19 -8.90 9.19
N GLY A 661 -32.80 -7.67 9.54
CA GLY A 661 -33.20 -7.00 10.78
C GLY A 661 -34.42 -6.10 10.65
N ASP A 662 -35.08 -5.84 11.78
CA ASP A 662 -36.12 -4.80 11.89
C ASP A 662 -35.48 -3.43 12.16
N PRO A 663 -35.59 -2.45 11.22
CA PRO A 663 -35.04 -1.10 11.40
C PRO A 663 -35.74 -0.27 12.50
N HIS A 664 -36.79 -0.80 13.11
CA HIS A 664 -37.55 -0.17 14.19
C HIS A 664 -37.38 -0.89 15.54
N ALA A 665 -36.57 -1.93 15.63
CA ALA A 665 -36.35 -2.68 16.86
C ALA A 665 -35.69 -1.85 17.96
N ILE A 666 -34.75 -0.96 17.60
CA ILE A 666 -34.00 -0.15 18.56
C ILE A 666 -34.11 1.34 18.22
N GLU A 667 -34.49 2.14 19.21
CA GLU A 667 -34.65 3.59 19.03
C GLU A 667 -33.32 4.34 19.21
N PHE A 668 -32.58 4.50 18.12
CA PHE A 668 -31.36 5.31 18.09
C PHE A 668 -31.60 6.81 17.81
N PRO A 669 -30.76 7.73 18.31
CA PRO A 669 -30.94 9.17 18.10
C PRO A 669 -30.67 9.59 16.65
N ARG A 670 -31.47 10.55 16.13
CA ARG A 670 -31.23 11.22 14.84
C ARG A 670 -30.74 12.66 15.09
N ALA A 671 -29.42 12.83 15.22
CA ALA A 671 -28.79 14.10 15.57
C ALA A 671 -28.96 15.20 14.50
N LEU A 672 -28.81 16.47 14.91
CA LEU A 672 -28.77 17.68 14.05
C LEU A 672 -29.85 17.73 12.96
N ASN A 673 -31.08 17.33 13.30
CA ASN A 673 -32.19 17.19 12.36
C ASN A 673 -33.12 18.41 12.29
N ARG A 674 -32.61 19.61 12.63
CA ARG A 674 -33.38 20.87 12.61
C ARG A 674 -33.43 21.43 11.20
N LYS A 675 -34.54 22.10 10.84
CA LYS A 675 -34.71 22.74 9.53
C LYS A 675 -33.71 23.90 9.38
N GLY A 676 -32.97 23.94 8.27
CA GLY A 676 -31.96 24.96 7.98
C GLY A 676 -30.56 24.63 8.51
N ASP A 677 -30.37 23.52 9.22
CA ASP A 677 -29.04 23.03 9.61
C ASP A 677 -28.67 21.82 8.74
N TYR A 678 -27.66 21.97 7.90
CA TYR A 678 -27.18 20.92 6.99
C TYR A 678 -25.95 20.17 7.50
N ARG A 679 -25.44 20.50 8.70
CA ARG A 679 -24.27 19.82 9.30
C ARG A 679 -24.61 18.44 9.85
N PHE A 680 -23.67 17.51 9.85
CA PHE A 680 -23.85 16.14 10.32
C PHE A 680 -23.15 15.91 11.67
N SER A 681 -23.62 14.93 12.44
CA SER A 681 -22.97 14.48 13.69
C SER A 681 -23.39 13.05 13.98
N LEU A 682 -22.41 12.17 14.17
CA LEU A 682 -22.60 10.72 14.35
C LEU A 682 -22.01 10.21 15.67
N SER A 683 -21.18 11.00 16.35
CA SER A 683 -20.59 10.63 17.63
C SER A 683 -21.63 10.28 18.69
N GLY A 684 -22.73 11.04 18.77
CA GLY A 684 -23.83 10.74 19.69
C GLY A 684 -24.57 9.44 19.34
N LEU A 685 -24.67 9.11 18.05
CA LEU A 685 -25.24 7.85 17.58
C LEU A 685 -24.34 6.66 17.95
N LYS A 686 -23.03 6.78 17.72
CA LYS A 686 -22.04 5.79 18.15
C LYS A 686 -22.13 5.52 19.65
N THR A 687 -22.15 6.56 20.48
CA THR A 687 -22.27 6.40 21.94
C THR A 687 -23.56 5.67 22.31
N ALA A 688 -24.69 5.99 21.67
CA ALA A 688 -25.95 5.29 21.92
C ALA A 688 -25.88 3.79 21.56
N VAL A 689 -25.22 3.44 20.46
CA VAL A 689 -25.00 2.03 20.06
C VAL A 689 -24.12 1.31 21.08
N VAL A 690 -22.98 1.90 21.47
CA VAL A 690 -22.07 1.29 22.47
C VAL A 690 -22.77 1.12 23.81
N THR A 691 -23.48 2.13 24.30
CA THR A 691 -24.25 2.04 25.53
C THR A 691 -25.34 0.97 25.48
N TYR A 692 -26.01 0.81 24.33
CA TYR A 692 -26.98 -0.28 24.14
C TYR A 692 -26.28 -1.66 24.27
N ILE A 693 -25.14 -1.84 23.60
CA ILE A 693 -24.35 -3.09 23.65
C ILE A 693 -23.94 -3.40 25.09
N GLU A 694 -23.42 -2.42 25.83
CA GLU A 694 -23.01 -2.57 27.23
C GLU A 694 -24.18 -2.94 28.14
N GLN A 695 -25.35 -2.29 27.97
CA GLN A 695 -26.54 -2.55 28.78
C GLN A 695 -27.11 -3.95 28.57
N GLU A 696 -27.19 -4.41 27.32
CA GLU A 696 -27.65 -5.77 27.01
C GLU A 696 -26.68 -6.83 27.55
N THR A 697 -25.38 -6.59 27.38
CA THR A 697 -24.32 -7.48 27.87
C THR A 697 -24.32 -7.56 29.41
N ALA A 698 -24.41 -6.41 30.09
CA ALA A 698 -24.46 -6.35 31.55
C ALA A 698 -25.74 -7.01 32.11
N ALA A 699 -26.82 -7.02 31.33
CA ALA A 699 -28.06 -7.71 31.67
C ALA A 699 -28.08 -9.19 31.28
N GLY A 700 -26.99 -9.72 30.72
CA GLY A 700 -26.87 -11.13 30.30
C GLY A 700 -27.78 -11.50 29.12
N ARG A 701 -28.23 -10.53 28.33
CA ARG A 701 -29.07 -10.76 27.14
C ARG A 701 -28.22 -10.83 25.88
N THR A 702 -28.65 -11.66 24.94
CA THR A 702 -28.04 -11.74 23.61
C THR A 702 -28.50 -10.56 22.74
N ILE A 703 -27.56 -9.94 22.05
CA ILE A 703 -27.84 -8.85 21.10
C ILE A 703 -28.25 -9.47 19.77
N HIS A 704 -29.45 -9.16 19.29
CA HIS A 704 -29.86 -9.54 17.94
C HIS A 704 -29.16 -8.61 16.93
N LEU A 705 -28.01 -9.04 16.43
CA LEU A 705 -27.14 -8.26 15.53
C LEU A 705 -27.87 -7.70 14.29
N PRO A 706 -28.74 -8.46 13.61
CA PRO A 706 -29.50 -7.93 12.47
C PRO A 706 -30.34 -6.70 12.83
N ASP A 707 -31.09 -6.74 13.92
CA ASP A 707 -31.95 -5.64 14.37
C ASP A 707 -31.14 -4.40 14.77
N LEU A 708 -30.00 -4.61 15.42
CA LEU A 708 -29.08 -3.53 15.77
C LEU A 708 -28.51 -2.87 14.52
N ALA A 709 -28.01 -3.67 13.58
CA ALA A 709 -27.50 -3.18 12.31
C ALA A 709 -28.57 -2.40 11.53
N ALA A 710 -29.76 -2.97 11.36
CA ALA A 710 -30.88 -2.33 10.65
C ALA A 710 -31.33 -1.02 11.33
N SER A 711 -31.43 -1.01 12.66
CA SER A 711 -31.82 0.19 13.43
C SER A 711 -30.75 1.29 13.34
N PHE A 712 -29.47 0.92 13.36
CA PHE A 712 -28.34 1.84 13.20
C PHE A 712 -28.33 2.46 11.80
N GLU A 713 -28.40 1.63 10.75
CA GLU A 713 -28.47 2.11 9.36
C GLU A 713 -29.65 3.05 9.14
N ALA A 714 -30.83 2.69 9.65
CA ALA A 714 -32.02 3.53 9.54
C ALA A 714 -31.81 4.91 10.21
N ALA A 715 -31.12 4.95 11.35
CA ALA A 715 -30.81 6.21 12.03
C ALA A 715 -29.87 7.11 11.21
N VAL A 716 -28.84 6.54 10.61
CA VAL A 716 -27.90 7.26 9.73
C VAL A 716 -28.63 7.76 8.47
N PHE A 717 -29.27 6.87 7.73
CA PHE A 717 -29.82 7.17 6.42
C PHE A 717 -31.01 8.12 6.47
N ASP A 718 -31.82 8.08 7.53
CA ASP A 718 -32.91 9.03 7.71
C ASP A 718 -32.43 10.49 7.80
N VAL A 719 -31.26 10.73 8.40
CA VAL A 719 -30.64 12.06 8.48
C VAL A 719 -30.17 12.50 7.09
N GLN A 720 -29.47 11.62 6.35
CA GLN A 720 -29.03 11.90 4.98
C GLN A 720 -30.21 12.30 4.08
N TYR A 721 -31.28 11.49 4.08
CA TYR A 721 -32.46 11.74 3.26
C TYR A 721 -33.16 13.06 3.62
N LYS A 722 -33.35 13.34 4.91
CA LYS A 722 -34.04 14.57 5.35
C LYS A 722 -33.28 15.82 4.94
N LYS A 723 -31.95 15.83 5.06
CA LYS A 723 -31.09 16.96 4.67
C LYS A 723 -31.09 17.14 3.15
N ALA A 724 -30.87 16.06 2.38
CA ALA A 724 -30.95 16.08 0.92
C ALA A 724 -32.29 16.63 0.41
N ARG A 725 -33.40 16.13 0.95
CA ARG A 725 -34.76 16.60 0.59
C ARG A 725 -34.96 18.08 0.90
N ASN A 726 -34.46 18.56 2.04
CA ASN A 726 -34.60 19.97 2.42
C ASN A 726 -33.76 20.87 1.49
N ALA A 727 -32.52 20.47 1.16
CA ALA A 727 -31.66 21.19 0.23
C ALA A 727 -32.25 21.25 -1.19
N LEU A 728 -32.82 20.14 -1.70
CA LEU A 728 -33.52 20.11 -2.98
C LEU A 728 -34.71 21.09 -3.03
N ARG A 729 -35.43 21.24 -1.91
CA ARG A 729 -36.55 22.20 -1.80
C ARG A 729 -36.09 23.64 -1.72
N GLU A 730 -34.97 23.90 -1.05
CA GLU A 730 -34.42 25.23 -0.87
C GLU A 730 -33.78 25.77 -2.15
N THR A 731 -33.00 24.93 -2.84
CA THR A 731 -32.31 25.30 -4.08
C THR A 731 -33.20 25.22 -5.31
N GLY A 732 -34.25 24.39 -5.27
CA GLY A 732 -35.12 24.13 -6.42
C GLY A 732 -34.55 23.13 -7.43
N ALA A 733 -33.38 22.54 -7.14
CA ALA A 733 -32.76 21.52 -7.99
C ALA A 733 -33.70 20.31 -8.21
N ARG A 734 -33.65 19.75 -9.43
CA ARG A 734 -34.47 18.59 -9.84
C ARG A 734 -33.67 17.30 -9.96
N GLU A 735 -32.36 17.38 -9.78
CA GLU A 735 -31.44 16.26 -9.82
C GLU A 735 -30.74 16.12 -8.47
N TYR A 736 -30.52 14.87 -8.07
CA TYR A 736 -29.81 14.50 -6.86
C TYR A 736 -28.79 13.41 -7.19
N CYS A 737 -27.57 13.60 -6.73
CA CYS A 737 -26.45 12.69 -6.91
C CYS A 737 -25.91 12.26 -5.53
N ILE A 738 -25.29 11.08 -5.49
CA ILE A 738 -24.64 10.58 -4.29
C ILE A 738 -23.30 9.93 -4.68
N GLY A 739 -22.28 10.05 -3.83
CA GLY A 739 -20.96 9.46 -4.05
C GLY A 739 -20.32 9.01 -2.74
N GLY A 740 -19.13 8.42 -2.82
CA GLY A 740 -18.40 7.85 -1.70
C GLY A 740 -18.77 6.40 -1.38
N GLY A 741 -17.88 5.70 -0.66
CA GLY A 741 -17.99 4.26 -0.42
C GLY A 741 -19.29 3.81 0.25
N VAL A 742 -19.93 4.65 1.08
CA VAL A 742 -21.22 4.32 1.72
C VAL A 742 -22.38 4.40 0.72
N ALA A 743 -22.23 5.12 -0.39
CA ALA A 743 -23.21 5.11 -1.48
C ALA A 743 -23.36 3.72 -2.12
N ALA A 744 -22.42 2.81 -1.87
CA ALA A 744 -22.47 1.40 -2.26
C ALA A 744 -23.55 0.61 -1.49
N ASN A 745 -24.06 1.14 -0.37
CA ASN A 745 -25.04 0.48 0.48
C ASN A 745 -26.42 0.34 -0.21
N PRO A 746 -26.97 -0.88 -0.36
CA PRO A 746 -28.21 -1.12 -1.07
C PRO A 746 -29.43 -0.44 -0.43
N HIS A 747 -29.51 -0.38 0.91
CA HIS A 747 -30.62 0.25 1.61
C HIS A 747 -30.62 1.77 1.41
N LEU A 748 -29.46 2.42 1.50
CA LEU A 748 -29.31 3.85 1.22
C LEU A 748 -29.72 4.18 -0.21
N ARG A 749 -29.22 3.41 -1.20
CA ARG A 749 -29.55 3.58 -2.62
C ARG A 749 -31.05 3.49 -2.87
N GLN A 750 -31.67 2.40 -2.44
CA GLN A 750 -33.10 2.15 -2.63
C GLN A 750 -33.94 3.22 -1.93
N MET A 751 -33.57 3.63 -0.72
CA MET A 751 -34.27 4.65 0.02
C MET A 751 -34.23 6.00 -0.72
N MET A 752 -33.05 6.44 -1.18
CA MET A 752 -32.91 7.71 -1.90
C MET A 752 -33.72 7.71 -3.20
N ILE A 753 -33.55 6.69 -4.04
CA ILE A 753 -34.26 6.53 -5.31
C ILE A 753 -35.79 6.55 -5.09
N LYS A 754 -36.28 5.75 -4.15
CA LYS A 754 -37.73 5.62 -3.89
C LYS A 754 -38.33 6.88 -3.29
N LYS A 755 -37.70 7.46 -2.26
CA LYS A 755 -38.28 8.58 -1.51
C LYS A 755 -38.15 9.92 -2.25
N LEU A 756 -37.03 10.16 -2.96
CA LEU A 756 -36.85 11.38 -3.77
C LEU A 756 -37.53 11.27 -5.13
N GLY A 757 -37.52 10.10 -5.78
CA GLY A 757 -38.20 9.87 -7.05
C GLY A 757 -39.71 10.13 -6.98
N ARG A 758 -40.37 9.79 -5.86
CA ARG A 758 -41.79 10.14 -5.59
C ARG A 758 -42.08 11.65 -5.59
N GLN A 759 -41.05 12.48 -5.45
CA GLN A 759 -41.15 13.94 -5.48
C GLN A 759 -40.76 14.52 -6.84
N GLY A 760 -40.58 13.68 -7.87
CA GLY A 760 -40.18 14.10 -9.22
C GLY A 760 -38.71 14.50 -9.33
N ILE A 761 -37.85 14.04 -8.42
CA ILE A 761 -36.41 14.27 -8.45
C ILE A 761 -35.75 13.09 -9.19
N ARG A 762 -34.90 13.39 -10.17
CA ARG A 762 -34.04 12.39 -10.81
C ARG A 762 -32.89 12.07 -9.85
N VAL A 763 -32.76 10.80 -9.47
CA VAL A 763 -31.69 10.33 -8.57
C VAL A 763 -30.66 9.57 -9.39
N THR A 764 -29.42 10.04 -9.38
CA THR A 764 -28.28 9.35 -9.96
C THR A 764 -27.42 8.77 -8.85
N VAL A 765 -26.97 7.54 -9.07
CA VAL A 765 -26.05 6.82 -8.19
C VAL A 765 -24.99 6.18 -9.10
N PRO A 766 -23.69 6.29 -8.79
CA PRO A 766 -22.64 5.66 -9.59
C PRO A 766 -22.74 4.13 -9.56
N PRO A 767 -22.08 3.42 -10.50
CA PRO A 767 -22.01 1.96 -10.45
C PRO A 767 -21.23 1.54 -9.20
N GLN A 768 -21.44 0.31 -8.74
CA GLN A 768 -20.89 -0.15 -7.45
C GLN A 768 -19.35 -0.05 -7.40
N ASN A 769 -18.69 -0.40 -8.51
CA ASN A 769 -17.24 -0.33 -8.68
C ASN A 769 -16.67 1.09 -8.79
N ALA A 770 -17.52 2.12 -8.83
CA ALA A 770 -17.12 3.52 -8.82
C ALA A 770 -17.65 4.31 -7.61
N CYS A 771 -18.19 3.61 -6.60
CA CYS A 771 -18.52 4.22 -5.30
C CYS A 771 -17.33 4.34 -4.38
N THR A 772 -16.49 3.31 -4.34
CA THR A 772 -15.23 3.30 -3.60
C THR A 772 -14.16 4.05 -4.38
N ASP A 773 -13.02 4.31 -3.75
CA ASP A 773 -11.95 5.05 -4.39
C ASP A 773 -11.41 4.29 -5.60
N ASN A 774 -11.32 4.98 -6.73
CA ASN A 774 -10.93 4.43 -8.01
C ASN A 774 -10.39 5.55 -8.90
N ALA A 775 -9.55 5.22 -9.88
CA ALA A 775 -9.00 6.23 -10.76
C ALA A 775 -9.93 6.65 -11.91
N ALA A 776 -10.98 5.88 -12.22
CA ALA A 776 -11.92 6.25 -13.29
C ALA A 776 -12.64 7.58 -12.98
N MET A 777 -12.97 7.81 -11.70
CA MET A 777 -13.57 9.07 -11.26
C MET A 777 -12.59 10.26 -11.38
N ILE A 778 -11.30 10.02 -11.14
CA ILE A 778 -10.22 11.01 -11.29
C ILE A 778 -9.95 11.28 -12.77
N ALA A 779 -10.00 10.24 -13.61
CA ALA A 779 -9.82 10.32 -15.05
C ALA A 779 -10.88 11.21 -15.71
N GLU A 780 -12.15 11.12 -15.29
CA GLU A 780 -13.20 11.96 -15.85
C GLU A 780 -13.00 13.46 -15.51
N VAL A 781 -12.50 13.78 -14.31
CA VAL A 781 -12.13 15.17 -13.95
C VAL A 781 -10.91 15.61 -14.76
N ALA A 782 -9.86 14.79 -14.80
CA ALA A 782 -8.63 15.08 -15.52
C ALA A 782 -8.87 15.29 -17.02
N ARG A 783 -9.72 14.47 -17.65
CA ARG A 783 -10.12 14.61 -19.06
C ARG A 783 -10.76 15.96 -19.36
N ARG A 784 -11.59 16.48 -18.46
CA ARG A 784 -12.25 17.78 -18.63
C ARG A 784 -11.28 18.94 -18.43
N LYS A 785 -10.45 18.87 -17.39
CA LYS A 785 -9.36 19.82 -17.18
C LYS A 785 -8.40 19.85 -18.37
N PHE A 786 -8.08 18.69 -18.95
CA PHE A 786 -7.31 18.59 -20.18
C PHE A 786 -7.98 19.34 -21.35
N ALA A 787 -9.28 19.11 -21.57
CA ALA A 787 -10.04 19.81 -22.62
C ALA A 787 -10.09 21.34 -22.41
N GLU A 788 -9.95 21.81 -21.16
CA GLU A 788 -9.89 23.22 -20.79
C GLU A 788 -8.45 23.77 -20.72
N SER A 789 -7.44 22.93 -20.95
CA SER A 789 -6.01 23.26 -20.75
C SER A 789 -5.66 23.72 -19.33
N ASP A 790 -6.38 23.22 -18.32
CA ASP A 790 -6.09 23.42 -16.89
C ASP A 790 -5.01 22.42 -16.43
N PHE A 791 -3.75 22.79 -16.67
CA PHE A 791 -2.58 22.00 -16.31
C PHE A 791 -1.96 22.48 -15.01
N ALA A 792 -1.47 21.53 -14.21
CA ALA A 792 -0.74 21.81 -12.99
C ALA A 792 0.76 21.97 -13.27
N PRO A 793 1.45 22.89 -12.57
CA PRO A 793 2.90 22.97 -12.63
C PRO A 793 3.54 21.78 -11.89
N LEU A 794 4.83 21.52 -12.16
CA LEU A 794 5.58 20.44 -11.52
C LEU A 794 5.99 20.73 -10.06
N ASP A 795 5.72 21.95 -9.56
CA ASP A 795 5.99 22.37 -8.18
C ASP A 795 4.77 22.24 -7.25
N ILE A 796 3.69 21.56 -7.68
CA ILE A 796 2.58 21.24 -6.78
C ILE A 796 3.01 20.27 -5.66
N ASP A 797 2.41 20.47 -4.49
CA ASP A 797 2.48 19.54 -3.36
C ASP A 797 1.13 18.83 -3.16
N ALA A 798 1.16 17.74 -2.38
CA ALA A 798 -0.03 17.10 -1.88
C ALA A 798 -0.75 18.03 -0.89
N ASP A 799 -2.08 18.16 -1.02
CA ASP A 799 -2.90 18.94 -0.09
C ASP A 799 -3.84 18.02 0.69
N PRO A 800 -3.43 17.52 1.87
CA PRO A 800 -4.24 16.57 2.64
C PRO A 800 -5.58 17.15 3.11
N ASN A 801 -5.73 18.48 3.13
CA ASN A 801 -6.94 19.17 3.59
C ASN A 801 -7.62 19.95 2.46
N MET A 802 -7.37 19.56 1.20
CA MET A 802 -7.94 20.23 0.03
C MET A 802 -9.46 20.28 0.14
N THR A 803 -10.02 21.49 0.02
CA THR A 803 -11.46 21.71 0.06
C THR A 803 -12.06 21.55 -1.33
N LEU A 804 -13.31 21.06 -1.39
CA LEU A 804 -14.08 21.00 -2.63
C LEU A 804 -14.36 22.40 -3.20
#